data_AF-A0A4W5KPF0-F1
#
_entry.id   AF-A0A4W5KPF0-F1
#
_cell.length_a   1.000
_cell.length_b   1.000
_cell.length_c   1.000
_cell.angle_alpha   90.00
_cell.angle_beta   90.00
_cell.angle_gamma   90.00
#
_symmetry.space_group_name_H-M   'P 1'
#
loop_
_entity.id
_entity.type
_entity.pdbx_description
1 polymer ?
#
loop_
_entity_poly.entity_id
_entity_poly.type
_entity_poly.pdbx_seq_one_letter_code
_entity_poly.pdbx_strand_id
1 'polypeptide(L)'
;SGLAPPGLGVSVGELSKASRALGLRLLQENQDEIENMMNAIFKGVFVHRYRDAIAEIRAITIEEIGMWMKLYSDAFLNDSYLKYVGWTMHDKQGEVRLKCLTALQGLYYNRELNTRLELFTSRFKDRIVSMTLDKEYDVAVQAIKLLTLVLHSTDEVLSPEDCESVYHLVYSAHRPVAIAAGEFLFKKLFSTREPEEEGAPKRRGRQSPNANLIKTTVFFFLESELHEHAAYLVDSLWESGADLLKDWECMTSLLLDDPVPGEEALTDRQETALIEIMLCTVRQAAECHPPVGRGSGKRVMTAKEKKTQLDDRTRMTELFAVALPPLLAKYSIDSEKVTNLLQLPQFFDLDIYTTGRLEKHLEALLRQIREIVEKHTDTEVLEACSKTYHALSNEEFTIFNRVDIARSQLLDEMVDKFNRLLEDFIQEGEEPDDDDVYQVLSTLKRITAFHNHQMVSGGREQLEPLVYSPDDSLQTELMSFILHHVFIDQDDDNCSTDGQQDDEAAKIEALHKRRNLLAAYCKLIIYNVVEMNTGADIFKQYMRYYNDYGDIIKETMSKTRQIDKIQCAKTLILSLQQLFHEMMSELGTGFDRSSSAFCGIKELARRFSLTFGLDQVKTRDAIAMLHKDGIEFAFKEPSPQGEGNPPLHLAFLDILSEFSSKLMRQDKRTVHMYLERFMTFQMALQRDDCWLPLISYRNSLQAGGDDDTMSVVSGYSSRGSSVRSKKTKAATPTAPIAAAKRRLPEGSYRTRVRQQQERAMNYAKLRTNLRRGTGLMEEDEEPIVEDVMMSSEGRMEDLNEGMDFDTMDIDLPPSKNRRERSELKPDYFDPGSIMDESVSNSSLKLINHLLYSNTLPYTYTVL
;
A
#
# COMPACT_ATOMS: atom_id res chain seq x y z
N SER A 1 -78.49 7.77 79.11
CA SER A 1 -77.68 9.01 79.13
C SER A 1 -76.40 8.73 78.36
N GLY A 2 -76.38 9.13 77.09
CA GLY A 2 -75.21 8.97 76.22
C GLY A 2 -74.19 10.09 76.43
N LEU A 3 -72.91 9.73 76.29
CA LEU A 3 -71.90 10.38 75.46
C LEU A 3 -70.55 9.69 75.73
N ALA A 4 -70.21 8.74 74.87
CA ALA A 4 -68.84 8.25 74.69
C ALA A 4 -68.17 9.08 73.57
N PRO A 5 -66.89 9.48 73.70
CA PRO A 5 -66.22 10.26 72.67
C PRO A 5 -65.86 9.37 71.47
N PRO A 6 -65.79 9.94 70.24
CA PRO A 6 -65.55 9.18 69.02
C PRO A 6 -64.10 8.70 68.97
N GLY A 7 -63.92 7.40 68.68
CA GLY A 7 -62.62 6.79 68.46
C GLY A 7 -61.97 7.30 67.17
N LEU A 8 -60.73 7.76 67.29
CA LEU A 8 -59.79 7.94 66.18
C LEU A 8 -59.33 6.55 65.70
N GLY A 9 -60.17 5.87 64.94
CA GLY A 9 -59.79 4.68 64.20
C GLY A 9 -59.15 5.07 62.87
N VAL A 10 -57.83 5.25 62.85
CA VAL A 10 -57.10 5.32 61.57
C VAL A 10 -57.22 3.96 60.89
N SER A 11 -57.79 3.93 59.69
CA SER A 11 -57.99 2.67 58.97
C SER A 11 -56.63 2.09 58.55
N VAL A 12 -56.50 0.75 58.52
CA VAL A 12 -55.29 0.05 58.04
C VAL A 12 -54.89 0.52 56.62
N GLY A 13 -55.86 0.96 55.81
CA GLY A 13 -55.63 1.58 54.50
C GLY A 13 -54.98 2.96 54.55
N GLU A 14 -55.27 3.79 55.56
CA GLU A 14 -54.64 5.09 55.77
C GLU A 14 -53.21 4.95 56.29
N LEU A 15 -52.95 3.99 57.17
CA LEU A 15 -51.59 3.64 57.63
C LEU A 15 -50.72 3.10 56.48
N SER A 16 -51.28 2.26 55.59
CA SER A 16 -50.61 1.80 54.37
C SER A 16 -50.32 2.92 53.37
N LYS A 17 -51.24 3.89 53.22
CA LYS A 17 -51.02 5.08 52.38
C LYS A 17 -49.96 6.00 52.98
N ALA A 18 -49.99 6.23 54.30
CA ALA A 18 -49.00 7.04 55.01
C ALA A 18 -47.60 6.41 54.96
N SER A 19 -47.49 5.08 55.12
CA SER A 19 -46.23 4.35 54.98
C SER A 19 -45.68 4.41 53.56
N ARG A 20 -46.54 4.29 52.53
CA ARG A 20 -46.15 4.48 51.13
C ARG A 20 -45.73 5.93 50.84
N ALA A 21 -46.44 6.91 51.37
CA ALA A 21 -46.09 8.32 51.23
C ALA A 21 -44.74 8.65 51.90
N LEU A 22 -44.47 8.09 53.08
CA LEU A 22 -43.17 8.22 53.76
C LEU A 22 -42.06 7.56 52.95
N GLY A 23 -42.32 6.36 52.41
CA GLY A 23 -41.37 5.66 51.52
C GLY A 23 -41.06 6.44 50.25
N LEU A 24 -42.08 7.00 49.59
CA LEU A 24 -41.91 7.87 48.42
C LEU A 24 -41.10 9.13 48.76
N ARG A 25 -41.36 9.74 49.92
CA ARG A 25 -40.61 10.91 50.38
C ARG A 25 -39.14 10.60 50.61
N LEU A 26 -38.82 9.49 51.27
CA LEU A 26 -37.43 9.06 51.48
C LEU A 26 -36.72 8.76 50.15
N LEU A 27 -37.42 8.13 49.20
CA LEU A 27 -36.86 7.90 47.87
C LEU A 27 -36.61 9.20 47.10
N GLN A 28 -37.49 10.19 47.24
CA GLN A 28 -37.29 11.53 46.66
C GLN A 28 -36.08 12.23 47.29
N GLU A 29 -35.97 12.24 48.62
CA GLU A 29 -34.83 12.83 49.33
C GLU A 29 -33.49 12.17 48.90
N ASN A 30 -33.49 10.84 48.75
CA ASN A 30 -32.32 10.11 48.23
C ASN A 30 -32.02 10.44 46.76
N GLN A 31 -33.06 10.59 45.93
CA GLN A 31 -32.89 10.99 44.53
C GLN A 31 -32.24 12.38 44.44
N ASP A 32 -32.75 13.34 45.21
CA ASP A 32 -32.22 14.71 45.25
C ASP A 32 -30.75 14.72 45.70
N GLU A 33 -30.36 13.88 46.67
CA GLU A 33 -28.97 13.76 47.12
C GLU A 33 -28.05 13.21 46.01
N ILE A 34 -28.48 12.15 45.30
CA ILE A 34 -27.74 11.58 44.17
C ILE A 34 -27.62 12.59 43.03
N GLU A 35 -28.69 13.31 42.70
CA GLU A 35 -28.68 14.37 41.68
C GLU A 35 -27.72 15.50 42.05
N ASN A 36 -27.64 15.89 43.32
CA ASN A 36 -26.66 16.86 43.80
C ASN A 36 -25.22 16.36 43.63
N MET A 37 -24.94 15.08 43.92
CA MET A 37 -23.62 14.49 43.70
C MET A 37 -23.25 14.42 42.21
N MET A 38 -24.19 14.02 41.35
CA MET A 38 -23.98 14.01 39.89
C MET A 38 -23.69 15.42 39.37
N ASN A 39 -24.47 16.42 39.81
CA ASN A 39 -24.26 17.82 39.43
C ASN A 39 -22.91 18.35 39.92
N ALA A 40 -22.45 17.96 41.12
CA ALA A 40 -21.14 18.35 41.63
C ALA A 40 -20.01 17.80 40.77
N ILE A 41 -20.08 16.53 40.34
CA ILE A 41 -19.11 15.93 39.41
C ILE A 41 -19.18 16.60 38.05
N PHE A 42 -20.39 16.83 37.53
CA PHE A 42 -20.58 17.42 36.22
C PHE A 42 -20.01 18.85 36.15
N LYS A 43 -20.39 19.72 37.08
CA LYS A 43 -19.93 21.11 37.14
C LYS A 43 -18.49 21.25 37.63
N GLY A 44 -18.04 20.39 38.55
CA GLY A 44 -16.70 20.47 39.12
C GLY A 44 -15.61 19.81 38.28
N VAL A 45 -15.96 18.79 37.48
CA VAL A 45 -15.01 17.99 36.71
C VAL A 45 -15.33 18.02 35.22
N PHE A 46 -16.49 17.50 34.82
CA PHE A 46 -16.78 17.26 33.40
C PHE A 46 -16.66 18.53 32.53
N VAL A 47 -17.33 19.63 32.90
CA VAL A 47 -17.35 20.89 32.13
C VAL A 47 -15.98 21.57 31.98
N HIS A 48 -14.98 21.12 32.75
CA HIS A 48 -13.61 21.58 32.61
C HIS A 48 -12.73 20.56 31.88
N ARG A 49 -12.96 19.26 32.09
CA ARG A 49 -12.12 18.17 31.56
C ARG A 49 -12.48 17.73 30.14
N TYR A 50 -13.70 17.97 29.65
CA TYR A 50 -14.04 17.66 28.25
C TYR A 50 -13.24 18.48 27.23
N ARG A 51 -12.64 19.58 27.67
CA ARG A 51 -11.80 20.51 26.91
C ARG A 51 -10.38 20.58 27.46
N ASP A 52 -9.91 19.50 28.07
CA ASP A 52 -8.55 19.40 28.61
C ASP A 52 -7.48 19.54 27.50
N ALA A 53 -6.26 19.93 27.85
CA ALA A 53 -5.14 19.92 26.92
C ALA A 53 -4.80 18.49 26.47
N ILE A 54 -4.96 17.50 27.35
CA ILE A 54 -4.66 16.09 27.08
C ILE A 54 -5.85 15.42 26.38
N ALA A 55 -5.61 14.87 25.20
CA ALA A 55 -6.64 14.26 24.36
C ALA A 55 -7.31 13.03 24.99
N GLU A 56 -6.53 12.16 25.63
CA GLU A 56 -7.04 11.00 26.36
C GLU A 56 -8.08 11.37 27.43
N ILE A 57 -7.87 12.47 28.16
CA ILE A 57 -8.82 12.96 29.17
C ILE A 57 -10.12 13.40 28.49
N ARG A 58 -10.03 14.14 27.37
CA ARG A 58 -11.21 14.54 26.59
C ARG A 58 -11.97 13.31 26.09
N ALA A 59 -11.27 12.33 25.53
CA ALA A 59 -11.85 11.07 25.04
C ALA A 59 -12.63 10.34 26.15
N ILE A 60 -12.06 10.18 27.35
CA ILE A 60 -12.73 9.57 28.50
C ILE A 60 -14.03 10.30 28.83
N THR A 61 -13.99 11.64 28.91
CA THR A 61 -15.21 12.39 29.26
C THR A 61 -16.32 12.23 28.22
N ILE A 62 -15.97 12.23 26.92
CA ILE A 62 -16.93 12.06 25.83
C ILE A 62 -17.53 10.65 25.81
N GLU A 63 -16.71 9.63 26.09
CA GLU A 63 -17.19 8.25 26.22
C GLU A 63 -18.21 8.13 27.35
N GLU A 64 -17.89 8.68 28.53
CA GLU A 64 -18.76 8.61 29.72
C GLU A 64 -20.09 9.35 29.53
N ILE A 65 -20.08 10.58 29.00
CA ILE A 65 -21.35 11.28 28.74
C ILE A 65 -22.22 10.56 27.70
N GLY A 66 -21.59 9.91 26.72
CA GLY A 66 -22.27 9.01 25.78
C GLY A 66 -22.96 7.85 26.50
N MET A 67 -22.28 7.21 27.46
CA MET A 67 -22.86 6.16 28.27
C MET A 67 -24.02 6.64 29.15
N TRP A 68 -23.91 7.82 29.77
CA TRP A 68 -24.98 8.36 30.62
C TRP A 68 -26.26 8.62 29.82
N MET A 69 -26.13 9.23 28.63
CA MET A 69 -27.24 9.43 27.71
C MET A 69 -27.88 8.11 27.25
N LYS A 70 -27.08 7.05 27.09
CA LYS A 70 -27.58 5.73 26.70
C LYS A 70 -28.28 4.99 27.84
N LEU A 71 -27.74 5.06 29.06
CA LEU A 71 -28.23 4.31 30.22
C LEU A 71 -29.43 4.97 30.89
N TYR A 72 -29.48 6.31 30.91
CA TYR A 72 -30.57 7.07 31.52
C TYR A 72 -31.03 8.21 30.61
N SER A 73 -31.55 7.82 29.45
CA SER A 73 -31.95 8.74 28.38
C SER A 73 -33.01 9.77 28.78
N ASP A 74 -33.93 9.42 29.68
CA ASP A 74 -34.96 10.36 30.16
C ASP A 74 -34.39 11.57 30.91
N ALA A 75 -33.24 11.40 31.59
CA ALA A 75 -32.57 12.49 32.29
C ALA A 75 -31.48 13.16 31.46
N PHE A 76 -30.70 12.38 30.71
CA PHE A 76 -29.47 12.86 30.07
C PHE A 76 -29.57 13.07 28.56
N LEU A 77 -30.50 12.42 27.84
CA LEU A 77 -30.62 12.58 26.39
C LEU A 77 -31.43 13.84 26.05
N ASN A 78 -30.74 14.98 26.09
CA ASN A 78 -31.26 16.29 25.71
C ASN A 78 -30.12 17.21 25.26
N ASP A 79 -30.48 18.36 24.68
CA ASP A 79 -29.53 19.32 24.10
C ASP A 79 -28.48 19.86 25.09
N SER A 80 -28.82 19.89 26.39
CA SER A 80 -27.90 20.40 27.41
C SER A 80 -26.66 19.50 27.58
N TYR A 81 -26.77 18.22 27.23
CA TYR A 81 -25.67 17.24 27.24
C TYR A 81 -25.15 16.94 25.84
N LEU A 82 -26.03 16.78 24.83
CA LEU A 82 -25.64 16.47 23.45
C LEU A 82 -24.71 17.53 22.84
N LYS A 83 -24.85 18.81 23.23
CA LYS A 83 -23.98 19.90 22.74
C LYS A 83 -22.49 19.62 22.96
N TYR A 84 -22.12 18.94 24.04
CA TYR A 84 -20.71 18.63 24.32
C TYR A 84 -20.15 17.63 23.31
N VAL A 85 -20.93 16.62 22.92
CA VAL A 85 -20.56 15.71 21.82
C VAL A 85 -20.52 16.47 20.50
N GLY A 86 -21.54 17.31 20.24
CA GLY A 86 -21.64 18.17 19.06
C GLY A 86 -20.40 19.03 18.80
N TRP A 87 -19.95 19.76 19.82
CA TRP A 87 -18.73 20.58 19.74
C TRP A 87 -17.48 19.74 19.59
N THR A 88 -17.39 18.64 20.34
CA THR A 88 -16.18 17.82 20.39
C THR A 88 -15.95 16.97 19.13
N MET A 89 -16.95 16.82 18.25
CA MET A 89 -16.73 16.29 16.88
C MET A 89 -15.76 17.15 16.04
N HIS A 90 -15.45 18.38 16.47
CA HIS A 90 -14.50 19.29 15.83
C HIS A 90 -13.10 19.24 16.47
N ASP A 91 -12.86 18.30 17.39
CA ASP A 91 -11.56 18.13 18.04
C ASP A 91 -10.46 17.85 17.01
N LYS A 92 -9.24 18.30 17.30
CA LYS A 92 -8.09 18.11 16.41
C LYS A 92 -7.57 16.67 16.42
N GLN A 93 -7.78 15.93 17.50
CA GLN A 93 -7.30 14.55 17.67
C GLN A 93 -8.39 13.54 17.29
N GLY A 94 -8.08 12.58 16.41
CA GLY A 94 -9.09 11.64 15.92
C GLY A 94 -9.59 10.66 16.97
N GLU A 95 -8.79 10.28 17.97
CA GLU A 95 -9.25 9.45 19.09
C GLU A 95 -10.46 10.05 19.82
N VAL A 96 -10.50 11.39 19.95
CA VAL A 96 -11.61 12.10 20.61
C VAL A 96 -12.83 12.13 19.68
N ARG A 97 -12.62 12.43 18.39
CA ARG A 97 -13.69 12.40 17.37
C ARG A 97 -14.32 11.01 17.25
N LEU A 98 -13.50 9.95 17.33
CA LEU A 98 -13.93 8.56 17.33
C LEU A 98 -14.88 8.26 18.51
N LYS A 99 -14.57 8.75 19.72
CA LYS A 99 -15.45 8.62 20.89
C LYS A 99 -16.76 9.36 20.70
N CYS A 100 -16.77 10.53 20.05
CA CYS A 100 -18.02 11.23 19.72
C CYS A 100 -18.93 10.38 18.84
N LEU A 101 -18.39 9.83 17.74
CA LEU A 101 -19.17 9.03 16.78
C LEU A 101 -19.68 7.73 17.40
N THR A 102 -18.85 7.01 18.15
CA THR A 102 -19.25 5.77 18.82
C THR A 102 -20.29 6.00 19.91
N ALA A 103 -20.20 7.12 20.65
CA ALA A 103 -21.25 7.54 21.57
C ALA A 103 -22.59 7.75 20.86
N LEU A 104 -22.60 8.49 19.74
CA LEU A 104 -23.81 8.73 18.94
C LEU A 104 -24.38 7.43 18.37
N GLN A 105 -23.55 6.55 17.80
CA GLN A 105 -23.99 5.23 17.32
C GLN A 105 -24.71 4.43 18.41
N GLY A 106 -24.19 4.48 19.64
CA GLY A 106 -24.80 3.84 20.80
C GLY A 106 -26.22 4.33 21.10
N LEU A 107 -26.55 5.56 20.72
CA LEU A 107 -27.88 6.17 20.87
C LEU A 107 -28.81 5.79 19.71
N TYR A 108 -28.36 5.86 18.45
CA TYR A 108 -29.19 5.50 17.27
C TYR A 108 -29.52 4.00 17.18
N TYR A 109 -28.69 3.14 17.77
CA TYR A 109 -29.00 1.71 17.82
C TYR A 109 -30.31 1.44 18.57
N ASN A 110 -30.68 2.30 19.52
CA ASN A 110 -31.97 2.23 20.20
C ASN A 110 -33.01 3.10 19.48
N ARG A 111 -33.86 2.46 18.67
CA ARG A 111 -34.85 3.14 17.82
C ARG A 111 -35.83 4.04 18.59
N GLU A 112 -36.09 3.75 19.86
CA GLU A 112 -36.98 4.55 20.72
C GLU A 112 -36.43 5.95 21.01
N LEU A 113 -35.11 6.13 20.90
CA LEU A 113 -34.42 7.40 21.20
C LEU A 113 -34.32 8.33 19.98
N ASN A 114 -34.57 7.82 18.77
CA ASN A 114 -34.27 8.53 17.53
C ASN A 114 -34.99 9.88 17.39
N THR A 115 -36.24 9.98 17.83
CA THR A 115 -37.02 11.24 17.77
C THR A 115 -36.39 12.36 18.59
N ARG A 116 -35.68 12.03 19.68
CA ARG A 116 -34.95 13.01 20.50
C ARG A 116 -33.62 13.44 19.88
N LEU A 117 -33.15 12.73 18.86
CA LEU A 117 -31.89 13.01 18.17
C LEU A 117 -32.08 13.83 16.88
N GLU A 118 -33.29 13.94 16.34
CA GLU A 118 -33.57 14.59 15.05
C GLU A 118 -33.00 16.01 14.97
N LEU A 119 -33.25 16.85 15.99
CA LEU A 119 -32.77 18.24 16.02
C LEU A 119 -31.22 18.30 16.05
N PHE A 120 -30.59 17.44 16.85
CA PHE A 120 -29.14 17.34 16.91
C PHE A 120 -28.58 16.90 15.55
N THR A 121 -29.17 15.87 14.95
CA THR A 121 -28.76 15.32 13.65
C THR A 121 -28.84 16.40 12.59
N SER A 122 -29.97 17.08 12.47
CA SER A 122 -30.19 18.15 11.50
C SER A 122 -29.15 19.27 11.64
N ARG A 123 -28.80 19.64 12.88
CA ARG A 123 -27.79 20.67 13.15
C ARG A 123 -26.35 20.25 12.81
N PHE A 124 -25.99 18.99 13.04
CA PHE A 124 -24.61 18.50 12.91
C PHE A 124 -24.39 17.56 11.71
N LYS A 125 -25.40 17.34 10.87
CA LYS A 125 -25.38 16.45 9.70
C LYS A 125 -24.17 16.72 8.81
N ASP A 126 -24.00 17.98 8.37
CA ASP A 126 -22.92 18.37 7.47
C ASP A 126 -21.54 18.04 8.06
N ARG A 127 -21.40 18.19 9.38
CA ARG A 127 -20.17 17.80 10.07
C ARG A 127 -19.97 16.29 10.03
N ILE A 128 -20.99 15.48 10.31
CA ILE A 128 -20.91 14.02 10.28
C ILE A 128 -20.58 13.54 8.86
N VAL A 129 -21.22 14.10 7.83
CA VAL A 129 -20.92 13.81 6.42
C VAL A 129 -19.48 14.17 6.08
N SER A 130 -18.98 15.34 6.49
CA SER A 130 -17.58 15.72 6.26
C SER A 130 -16.57 14.77 6.93
N MET A 131 -16.96 14.12 8.03
CA MET A 131 -16.10 13.17 8.73
C MET A 131 -15.98 11.82 8.01
N THR A 132 -16.76 11.56 6.96
CA THR A 132 -16.55 10.40 6.08
C THR A 132 -15.22 10.49 5.30
N LEU A 133 -14.67 11.70 5.18
CA LEU A 133 -13.35 12.02 4.63
C LEU A 133 -12.38 12.48 5.73
N ASP A 134 -12.55 12.01 6.97
CA ASP A 134 -11.63 12.34 8.06
C ASP A 134 -10.19 11.89 7.73
N LYS A 135 -9.21 12.65 8.24
CA LYS A 135 -7.78 12.34 8.02
C LYS A 135 -7.37 11.00 8.61
N GLU A 136 -8.09 10.52 9.62
CA GLU A 136 -7.91 9.22 10.26
C GLU A 136 -9.03 8.26 9.82
N TYR A 137 -8.65 7.16 9.16
CA TYR A 137 -9.61 6.25 8.55
C TYR A 137 -10.58 5.60 9.54
N ASP A 138 -10.15 5.32 10.78
CA ASP A 138 -11.03 4.74 11.81
C ASP A 138 -12.21 5.67 12.13
N VAL A 139 -11.97 6.98 12.14
CA VAL A 139 -13.03 7.99 12.33
C VAL A 139 -13.98 8.00 11.13
N ALA A 140 -13.44 7.97 9.91
CA ALA A 140 -14.23 7.91 8.68
C ALA A 140 -15.15 6.69 8.62
N VAL A 141 -14.65 5.51 8.99
CA VAL A 141 -15.46 4.29 9.08
C VAL A 141 -16.63 4.46 10.05
N GLN A 142 -16.39 5.02 11.24
CA GLN A 142 -17.47 5.23 12.22
C GLN A 142 -18.47 6.31 11.77
N ALA A 143 -18.02 7.32 11.01
CA ALA A 143 -18.90 8.34 10.46
C ALA A 143 -19.86 7.73 9.45
N ILE A 144 -19.36 6.90 8.53
CA ILE A 144 -20.20 6.19 7.55
C ILE A 144 -21.18 5.24 8.25
N LYS A 145 -20.70 4.45 9.22
CA LYS A 145 -21.57 3.55 10.01
C LYS A 145 -22.67 4.31 10.77
N LEU A 146 -22.35 5.50 11.29
CA LEU A 146 -23.33 6.37 11.93
C LEU A 146 -24.37 6.86 10.91
N LEU A 147 -23.93 7.32 9.73
CA LEU A 147 -24.85 7.71 8.64
C LEU A 147 -25.73 6.55 8.18
N THR A 148 -25.21 5.32 8.16
CA THR A 148 -26.01 4.12 7.90
C THR A 148 -27.11 3.95 8.94
N LEU A 149 -26.84 4.19 10.23
CA LEU A 149 -27.87 4.14 11.27
C LEU A 149 -28.90 5.28 11.11
N VAL A 150 -28.43 6.50 10.81
CA VAL A 150 -29.30 7.67 10.56
C VAL A 150 -30.25 7.41 9.39
N LEU A 151 -29.77 6.76 8.33
CA LEU A 151 -30.60 6.39 7.19
C LEU A 151 -31.77 5.46 7.59
N HIS A 152 -31.57 4.55 8.55
CA HIS A 152 -32.63 3.66 9.03
C HIS A 152 -33.61 4.33 10.00
N SER A 153 -33.17 5.40 10.67
CA SER A 153 -34.01 6.11 11.63
C SER A 153 -34.96 7.08 10.96
N THR A 154 -34.49 7.78 9.93
CA THR A 154 -35.15 8.94 9.32
C THR A 154 -34.71 9.06 7.87
N ASP A 155 -35.57 8.64 6.93
CA ASP A 155 -35.21 8.59 5.49
C ASP A 155 -35.03 10.00 4.87
N GLU A 156 -35.58 11.04 5.50
CA GLU A 156 -35.57 12.43 4.97
C GLU A 156 -34.41 13.31 5.43
N VAL A 157 -33.54 12.84 6.35
CA VAL A 157 -32.48 13.70 6.93
C VAL A 157 -31.28 13.86 6.00
N LEU A 158 -30.95 12.84 5.21
CA LEU A 158 -29.82 12.86 4.28
C LEU A 158 -30.31 13.32 2.90
N SER A 159 -29.69 14.36 2.35
CA SER A 159 -29.97 14.80 0.99
C SER A 159 -29.34 13.86 -0.04
N PRO A 160 -29.74 13.92 -1.32
CA PRO A 160 -29.10 13.17 -2.39
C PRO A 160 -27.59 13.43 -2.48
N GLU A 161 -27.16 14.68 -2.30
CA GLU A 161 -25.75 15.08 -2.36
C GLU A 161 -24.95 14.50 -1.19
N ASP A 162 -25.55 14.42 0.00
CA ASP A 162 -24.93 13.75 1.15
C ASP A 162 -24.71 12.27 0.84
N CYS A 163 -25.72 11.60 0.26
CA CYS A 163 -25.64 10.19 -0.08
C CYS A 163 -24.58 9.92 -1.17
N GLU A 164 -24.55 10.76 -2.20
CA GLU A 164 -23.57 10.68 -3.30
C GLU A 164 -22.14 10.81 -2.79
N SER A 165 -21.88 11.72 -1.84
CA SER A 165 -20.56 11.85 -1.22
C SER A 165 -20.10 10.56 -0.52
N VAL A 166 -21.03 9.78 0.05
CA VAL A 166 -20.73 8.49 0.68
C VAL A 166 -20.60 7.39 -0.37
N TYR A 167 -21.37 7.45 -1.46
CA TYR A 167 -21.29 6.49 -2.56
C TYR A 167 -19.92 6.46 -3.22
N HIS A 168 -19.28 7.61 -3.41
CA HIS A 168 -17.92 7.69 -3.96
C HIS A 168 -16.90 6.90 -3.13
N LEU A 169 -17.14 6.73 -1.83
CA LEU A 169 -16.24 6.03 -0.93
C LEU A 169 -16.22 4.51 -1.13
N VAL A 170 -17.16 3.92 -1.89
CA VAL A 170 -17.07 2.51 -2.31
C VAL A 170 -15.85 2.23 -3.17
N TYR A 171 -15.21 3.27 -3.71
CA TYR A 171 -13.98 3.17 -4.47
C TYR A 171 -12.72 3.48 -3.66
N SER A 172 -12.86 3.81 -2.37
CA SER A 172 -11.71 4.10 -1.50
C SER A 172 -10.69 2.94 -1.50
N ALA A 173 -9.41 3.26 -1.58
CA ALA A 173 -8.36 2.26 -1.45
C ALA A 173 -8.32 1.62 -0.05
N HIS A 174 -8.72 2.39 0.99
CA HIS A 174 -8.82 1.88 2.35
C HIS A 174 -10.06 0.99 2.53
N ARG A 175 -9.87 -0.33 2.41
CA ARG A 175 -10.96 -1.33 2.40
C ARG A 175 -12.01 -1.17 3.52
N PRO A 176 -11.68 -0.92 4.81
CA PRO A 176 -12.70 -0.70 5.84
C PRO A 176 -13.65 0.47 5.58
N VAL A 177 -13.18 1.55 4.95
CA VAL A 177 -14.02 2.69 4.54
C VAL A 177 -14.93 2.25 3.40
N ALA A 178 -14.35 1.58 2.41
CA ALA A 178 -15.08 1.12 1.24
C ALA A 178 -16.20 0.12 1.57
N ILE A 179 -15.97 -0.81 2.49
CA ILE A 179 -17.00 -1.75 2.98
C ILE A 179 -18.10 -1.03 3.76
N ALA A 180 -17.75 -0.07 4.62
CA ALA A 180 -18.75 0.70 5.34
C ALA A 180 -19.63 1.51 4.39
N ALA A 181 -19.04 2.09 3.34
CA ALA A 181 -19.76 2.78 2.28
C ALA A 181 -20.59 1.81 1.43
N GLY A 182 -20.06 0.61 1.14
CA GLY A 182 -20.78 -0.46 0.45
C GLY A 182 -22.00 -0.92 1.23
N GLU A 183 -21.92 -1.04 2.55
CA GLU A 183 -23.05 -1.34 3.42
C GLU A 183 -24.10 -0.22 3.38
N PHE A 184 -23.67 1.05 3.42
CA PHE A 184 -24.56 2.21 3.27
C PHE A 184 -25.29 2.19 1.92
N LEU A 185 -24.54 2.02 0.83
CA LEU A 185 -25.06 1.91 -0.54
C LEU A 185 -26.06 0.76 -0.67
N PHE A 186 -25.68 -0.43 -0.16
CA PHE A 186 -26.53 -1.63 -0.16
C PHE A 186 -27.87 -1.37 0.53
N LYS A 187 -27.83 -0.70 1.67
CA LYS A 187 -29.04 -0.35 2.43
C LYS A 187 -29.91 0.69 1.73
N LYS A 188 -29.32 1.71 1.11
CA LYS A 188 -30.08 2.77 0.43
C LYS A 188 -30.72 2.30 -0.87
N LEU A 189 -30.00 1.55 -1.70
CA LEU A 189 -30.43 1.22 -3.06
C LEU A 189 -31.01 -0.19 -3.22
N PHE A 190 -30.69 -1.14 -2.33
CA PHE A 190 -30.98 -2.56 -2.54
C PHE A 190 -31.90 -3.20 -1.48
N SER A 191 -32.28 -2.47 -0.44
CA SER A 191 -33.09 -3.01 0.68
C SER A 191 -34.61 -2.91 0.50
N THR A 192 -35.10 -2.23 -0.53
CA THR A 192 -36.50 -2.28 -0.96
C THR A 192 -36.78 -3.58 -1.71
N ARG A 193 -36.67 -4.72 -1.03
CA ARG A 193 -37.11 -6.01 -1.57
C ARG A 193 -38.64 -6.02 -1.59
N GLU A 194 -39.25 -6.25 -2.76
CA GLU A 194 -40.67 -6.58 -2.82
C GLU A 194 -40.91 -7.86 -1.99
N PRO A 195 -41.93 -7.90 -1.13
CA PRO A 195 -42.22 -9.10 -0.36
C PRO A 195 -42.51 -10.26 -1.32
N GLU A 196 -41.73 -11.34 -1.22
CA GLU A 196 -42.00 -12.56 -1.98
C GLU A 196 -43.40 -13.10 -1.62
N GLU A 197 -44.26 -13.29 -2.62
CA GLU A 197 -45.54 -13.97 -2.42
C GLU A 197 -45.27 -15.43 -2.00
N GLU A 198 -45.55 -15.77 -0.74
CA GLU A 198 -45.43 -17.13 -0.22
C GLU A 198 -46.25 -18.12 -1.08
N GLY A 199 -45.56 -18.99 -1.83
CA GLY A 199 -46.18 -20.04 -2.65
C GLY A 199 -45.98 -19.90 -4.15
N ALA A 200 -45.39 -18.80 -4.64
CA ALA A 200 -45.04 -18.66 -6.06
C ALA A 200 -43.87 -19.58 -6.46
N PRO A 201 -43.82 -20.08 -7.71
CA PRO A 201 -42.66 -20.83 -8.21
C PRO A 201 -41.40 -19.96 -8.13
N LYS A 202 -40.28 -20.54 -7.67
CA LYS A 202 -38.98 -19.85 -7.61
C LYS A 202 -38.60 -19.37 -9.02
N ARG A 203 -38.67 -18.05 -9.23
CA ARG A 203 -38.22 -17.42 -10.47
C ARG A 203 -36.69 -17.47 -10.51
N ARG A 204 -36.11 -17.82 -11.67
CA ARG A 204 -34.67 -17.97 -11.91
C ARG A 204 -34.24 -17.21 -13.16
N GLY A 205 -32.94 -17.07 -13.36
CA GLY A 205 -32.39 -16.36 -14.52
C GLY A 205 -32.90 -14.92 -14.59
N ARG A 206 -33.34 -14.49 -15.76
CA ARG A 206 -33.85 -13.12 -16.01
C ARG A 206 -35.07 -12.74 -15.17
N GLN A 207 -35.84 -13.72 -14.69
CA GLN A 207 -37.02 -13.49 -13.84
C GLN A 207 -36.70 -13.50 -12.34
N SER A 208 -35.43 -13.73 -11.96
CA SER A 208 -34.95 -13.70 -10.58
C SER A 208 -35.33 -12.37 -9.91
N PRO A 209 -35.69 -12.38 -8.60
CA PRO A 209 -35.87 -11.13 -7.85
C PRO A 209 -34.61 -10.24 -7.84
N ASN A 210 -33.44 -10.81 -8.10
CA ASN A 210 -32.18 -10.10 -8.18
C ASN A 210 -31.96 -9.36 -9.50
N ALA A 211 -32.74 -9.64 -10.57
CA ALA A 211 -32.47 -9.09 -11.90
C ALA A 211 -32.45 -7.56 -11.93
N ASN A 212 -33.44 -6.92 -11.29
CA ASN A 212 -33.48 -5.46 -11.19
C ASN A 212 -32.33 -4.91 -10.34
N LEU A 213 -31.96 -5.61 -9.26
CA LEU A 213 -30.85 -5.19 -8.39
C LEU A 213 -29.49 -5.29 -9.12
N ILE A 214 -29.30 -6.31 -9.96
CA ILE A 214 -28.10 -6.41 -10.82
C ILE A 214 -28.06 -5.24 -11.80
N LYS A 215 -29.18 -4.90 -12.45
CA LYS A 215 -29.27 -3.72 -13.32
C LYS A 215 -28.99 -2.42 -12.57
N THR A 216 -29.48 -2.27 -11.33
CA THR A 216 -29.15 -1.12 -10.48
C THR A 216 -27.66 -1.05 -10.16
N THR A 217 -26.98 -2.18 -9.97
CA THR A 217 -25.53 -2.23 -9.77
C THR A 217 -24.79 -1.76 -11.01
N VAL A 218 -25.20 -2.21 -12.19
CA VAL A 218 -24.65 -1.77 -13.48
C VAL A 218 -24.85 -0.28 -13.69
N PHE A 219 -26.06 0.22 -13.42
CA PHE A 219 -26.37 1.65 -13.54
C PHE A 219 -25.50 2.48 -12.59
N PHE A 220 -25.42 2.07 -11.32
CA PHE A 220 -24.56 2.74 -10.35
C PHE A 220 -23.10 2.80 -10.79
N PHE A 221 -22.56 1.68 -11.30
CA PHE A 221 -21.18 1.63 -11.79
C PHE A 221 -20.95 2.63 -12.92
N LEU A 222 -21.85 2.64 -13.92
CA LEU A 222 -21.74 3.51 -15.09
C LEU A 222 -21.90 5.00 -14.79
N GLU A 223 -22.83 5.37 -13.90
CA GLU A 223 -23.09 6.77 -13.53
C GLU A 223 -22.03 7.33 -12.60
N SER A 224 -21.30 6.48 -11.87
CA SER A 224 -20.32 6.97 -10.90
C SER A 224 -19.10 7.63 -11.53
N GLU A 225 -18.71 7.26 -12.75
CA GLU A 225 -17.59 7.82 -13.55
C GLU A 225 -16.23 7.95 -12.81
N LEU A 226 -16.07 7.32 -11.64
CA LEU A 226 -14.86 7.41 -10.80
C LEU A 226 -13.85 6.29 -11.07
N HIS A 227 -14.28 5.18 -11.67
CA HIS A 227 -13.43 4.04 -11.97
C HIS A 227 -13.82 3.40 -13.30
N GLU A 228 -12.82 2.91 -14.02
CA GLU A 228 -12.99 2.20 -15.29
C GLU A 228 -13.30 0.71 -15.09
N HIS A 229 -12.91 0.11 -13.95
CA HIS A 229 -13.10 -1.31 -13.65
C HIS A 229 -13.97 -1.55 -12.41
N ALA A 230 -14.69 -2.68 -12.36
CA ALA A 230 -15.67 -2.95 -11.30
C ALA A 230 -15.08 -3.57 -10.02
N ALA A 231 -13.79 -3.93 -10.00
CA ALA A 231 -13.17 -4.72 -8.93
C ALA A 231 -13.38 -4.14 -7.52
N TYR A 232 -13.22 -2.82 -7.37
CA TYR A 232 -13.36 -2.13 -6.07
C TYR A 232 -14.82 -2.01 -5.64
N LEU A 233 -15.74 -1.78 -6.57
CA LEU A 233 -17.18 -1.77 -6.28
C LEU A 233 -17.65 -3.15 -5.79
N VAL A 234 -17.25 -4.21 -6.48
CA VAL A 234 -17.60 -5.59 -6.12
C VAL A 234 -17.06 -5.95 -4.73
N ASP A 235 -15.81 -5.61 -4.42
CA ASP A 235 -15.24 -5.89 -3.08
C ASP A 235 -15.96 -5.10 -1.97
N SER A 236 -16.34 -3.85 -2.22
CA SER A 236 -17.09 -3.03 -1.25
C SER A 236 -18.44 -3.63 -0.89
N LEU A 237 -19.11 -4.24 -1.88
CA LEU A 237 -20.41 -4.88 -1.72
C LEU A 237 -20.30 -6.35 -1.29
N TRP A 238 -19.10 -6.92 -1.24
CA TRP A 238 -18.91 -8.36 -1.05
C TRP A 238 -19.48 -8.89 0.28
N GLU A 239 -19.36 -8.12 1.36
CA GLU A 239 -19.83 -8.56 2.69
C GLU A 239 -21.34 -8.41 2.87
N SER A 240 -21.95 -7.35 2.33
CA SER A 240 -23.39 -7.08 2.46
C SER A 240 -24.25 -7.67 1.35
N GLY A 241 -23.67 -7.88 0.16
CA GLY A 241 -24.37 -8.22 -1.08
C GLY A 241 -23.93 -9.52 -1.75
N ALA A 242 -23.21 -10.41 -1.07
CA ALA A 242 -22.70 -11.66 -1.65
C ALA A 242 -23.77 -12.49 -2.40
N ASP A 243 -24.98 -12.59 -1.84
CA ASP A 243 -26.07 -13.37 -2.46
C ASP A 243 -26.53 -12.78 -3.80
N LEU A 244 -26.48 -11.46 -3.95
CA LEU A 244 -26.76 -10.74 -5.20
C LEU A 244 -25.61 -10.91 -6.19
N LEU A 245 -24.38 -10.70 -5.71
CA LEU A 245 -23.16 -10.73 -6.53
C LEU A 245 -22.81 -12.12 -7.05
N LYS A 246 -23.27 -13.19 -6.40
CA LYS A 246 -23.04 -14.58 -6.81
C LYS A 246 -24.21 -15.19 -7.61
N ASP A 247 -25.23 -14.40 -7.96
CA ASP A 247 -26.33 -14.84 -8.83
C ASP A 247 -25.92 -14.81 -10.32
N TRP A 248 -24.89 -15.59 -10.66
CA TRP A 248 -24.35 -15.69 -12.01
C TRP A 248 -25.35 -16.26 -13.02
N GLU A 249 -26.30 -17.10 -12.55
CA GLU A 249 -27.40 -17.60 -13.39
C GLU A 249 -28.26 -16.42 -13.87
N CYS A 250 -28.57 -15.46 -12.99
CA CYS A 250 -29.26 -14.23 -13.38
C CYS A 250 -28.44 -13.35 -14.33
N MET A 251 -27.14 -13.14 -14.04
CA MET A 251 -26.26 -12.32 -14.89
C MET A 251 -26.15 -12.88 -16.31
N THR A 252 -25.92 -14.19 -16.44
CA THR A 252 -25.81 -14.86 -17.75
C THR A 252 -27.12 -14.83 -18.52
N SER A 253 -28.27 -15.05 -17.86
CA SER A 253 -29.59 -14.89 -18.49
C SER A 253 -29.86 -13.45 -18.94
N LEU A 254 -29.46 -12.43 -18.18
CA LEU A 254 -29.63 -11.03 -18.59
C LEU A 254 -28.87 -10.69 -19.88
N LEU A 255 -27.72 -11.35 -20.11
CA LEU A 255 -26.88 -11.20 -21.28
C LEU A 255 -27.33 -12.08 -22.46
N LEU A 256 -27.91 -13.26 -22.22
CA LEU A 256 -28.25 -14.22 -23.29
C LEU A 256 -29.72 -14.22 -23.69
N ASP A 257 -30.64 -14.12 -22.73
CA ASP A 257 -32.07 -14.29 -22.97
C ASP A 257 -32.71 -12.99 -23.46
N ASP A 258 -33.69 -13.11 -24.37
CA ASP A 258 -34.46 -11.97 -24.86
C ASP A 258 -35.21 -11.25 -23.71
N PRO A 259 -35.34 -9.92 -23.75
CA PRO A 259 -36.11 -9.16 -22.77
C PRO A 259 -37.57 -9.63 -22.68
N VAL A 260 -38.11 -9.66 -21.46
CA VAL A 260 -39.53 -9.97 -21.24
C VAL A 260 -40.40 -8.83 -21.83
N PRO A 261 -41.61 -9.09 -22.35
CA PRO A 261 -42.46 -8.02 -22.88
C PRO A 261 -42.67 -6.87 -21.88
N GLY A 262 -42.26 -5.66 -22.27
CA GLY A 262 -42.31 -4.46 -21.43
C GLY A 262 -41.03 -4.15 -20.66
N GLU A 263 -40.00 -5.01 -20.74
CA GLU A 263 -38.68 -4.79 -20.18
C GLU A 263 -37.76 -4.13 -21.21
N GLU A 264 -37.04 -3.08 -20.81
CA GLU A 264 -36.01 -2.47 -21.66
C GLU A 264 -34.78 -3.40 -21.75
N ALA A 265 -34.29 -3.56 -22.98
CA ALA A 265 -33.06 -4.29 -23.27
C ALA A 265 -31.85 -3.56 -22.67
N LEU A 266 -30.81 -4.32 -22.33
CA LEU A 266 -29.54 -3.72 -21.92
C LEU A 266 -28.91 -3.00 -23.12
N THR A 267 -28.36 -1.82 -22.89
CA THR A 267 -27.52 -1.13 -23.88
C THR A 267 -26.15 -1.80 -23.97
N ASP A 268 -25.42 -1.57 -25.06
CA ASP A 268 -24.09 -2.15 -25.26
C ASP A 268 -23.11 -1.82 -24.10
N ARG A 269 -23.12 -0.56 -23.64
CA ARG A 269 -22.32 -0.12 -22.48
C ARG A 269 -22.74 -0.83 -21.18
N GLN A 270 -24.04 -1.10 -21.00
CA GLN A 270 -24.54 -1.88 -19.86
C GLN A 270 -24.16 -3.36 -19.95
N GLU A 271 -24.12 -3.95 -21.14
CA GLU A 271 -23.66 -5.31 -21.35
C GLU A 271 -22.15 -5.44 -21.03
N THR A 272 -21.31 -4.51 -21.48
CA THR A 272 -19.88 -4.46 -21.11
C THR A 272 -19.70 -4.38 -19.60
N ALA A 273 -20.37 -3.42 -18.95
CA ALA A 273 -20.30 -3.24 -17.50
C ALA A 273 -20.79 -4.48 -16.72
N LEU A 274 -21.85 -5.15 -17.19
CA LEU A 274 -22.34 -6.37 -16.57
C LEU A 274 -21.34 -7.52 -16.70
N ILE A 275 -20.66 -7.65 -17.85
CA ILE A 275 -19.60 -8.65 -18.05
C ILE A 275 -18.42 -8.38 -17.11
N GLU A 276 -18.00 -7.12 -16.98
CA GLU A 276 -16.91 -6.70 -16.08
C GLU A 276 -17.25 -6.96 -14.60
N ILE A 277 -18.46 -6.58 -14.15
CA ILE A 277 -18.96 -6.89 -12.80
C ILE A 277 -18.99 -8.40 -12.58
N MET A 278 -19.52 -9.16 -13.55
CA MET A 278 -19.61 -10.62 -13.48
C MET A 278 -18.22 -11.25 -13.34
N LEU A 279 -17.25 -10.85 -14.17
CA LEU A 279 -15.86 -11.31 -14.07
C LEU A 279 -15.26 -11.00 -12.70
N CYS A 280 -15.42 -9.78 -12.20
CA CYS A 280 -14.93 -9.38 -10.89
C CYS A 280 -15.52 -10.23 -9.75
N THR A 281 -16.81 -10.56 -9.81
CA THR A 281 -17.45 -11.44 -8.80
C THR A 281 -16.94 -12.88 -8.88
N VAL A 282 -16.68 -13.40 -10.08
CA VAL A 282 -16.10 -14.73 -10.29
C VAL A 282 -14.68 -14.79 -9.72
N ARG A 283 -13.84 -13.82 -10.08
CA ARG A 283 -12.45 -13.71 -9.58
C ARG A 283 -12.41 -13.68 -8.06
N GLN A 284 -13.18 -12.80 -7.43
CA GLN A 284 -13.19 -12.67 -5.97
C GLN A 284 -13.76 -13.91 -5.26
N ALA A 285 -14.73 -14.61 -5.85
CA ALA A 285 -15.21 -15.90 -5.33
C ALA A 285 -14.15 -17.01 -5.44
N ALA A 286 -13.46 -17.08 -6.58
CA ALA A 286 -12.48 -18.11 -6.87
C ALA A 286 -11.18 -17.94 -6.07
N GLU A 287 -10.68 -16.71 -5.94
CA GLU A 287 -9.42 -16.40 -5.28
C GLU A 287 -9.55 -16.19 -3.77
N CYS A 288 -10.73 -15.75 -3.31
CA CYS A 288 -11.04 -15.48 -1.90
C CYS A 288 -10.09 -14.48 -1.22
N HIS A 289 -9.52 -13.54 -1.98
CA HIS A 289 -8.87 -12.35 -1.46
C HIS A 289 -9.45 -11.08 -2.13
N PRO A 290 -9.39 -9.92 -1.45
CA PRO A 290 -9.74 -8.64 -2.07
C PRO A 290 -8.85 -8.33 -3.28
N PRO A 291 -9.24 -7.38 -4.14
CA PRO A 291 -8.39 -6.89 -5.22
C PRO A 291 -7.11 -6.22 -4.67
N VAL A 292 -6.16 -5.97 -5.56
CA VAL A 292 -4.91 -5.25 -5.27
C VAL A 292 -5.23 -3.92 -4.54
N GLY A 293 -4.38 -3.51 -3.61
CA GLY A 293 -4.61 -2.33 -2.76
C GLY A 293 -5.57 -2.56 -1.57
N ARG A 294 -6.43 -3.58 -1.61
CA ARG A 294 -7.41 -3.85 -0.54
C ARG A 294 -7.11 -5.09 0.31
N GLY A 295 -6.20 -5.95 -0.13
CA GLY A 295 -5.79 -7.15 0.59
C GLY A 295 -4.87 -6.88 1.78
N SER A 296 -5.14 -7.52 2.92
CA SER A 296 -4.25 -7.49 4.09
C SER A 296 -3.21 -8.62 4.03
N GLY A 297 -2.13 -8.47 3.27
CA GLY A 297 -1.02 -9.44 3.19
C GLY A 297 -1.45 -10.91 2.97
N LYS A 298 -0.54 -11.87 3.22
CA LYS A 298 -0.85 -13.31 3.09
C LYS A 298 -1.76 -13.80 4.23
N ARG A 299 -3.06 -13.53 4.13
CA ARG A 299 -4.08 -14.04 5.06
C ARG A 299 -4.36 -15.52 4.79
N VAL A 300 -4.37 -16.34 5.86
CA VAL A 300 -4.73 -17.76 5.77
C VAL A 300 -6.25 -17.91 5.81
N MET A 301 -6.82 -18.61 4.83
CA MET A 301 -8.27 -18.91 4.79
C MET A 301 -8.68 -19.90 5.87
N THR A 302 -9.81 -19.63 6.51
CA THR A 302 -10.48 -20.53 7.45
C THR A 302 -11.05 -21.76 6.73
N ALA A 303 -11.29 -22.85 7.47
CA ALA A 303 -11.91 -24.06 6.89
C ALA A 303 -13.30 -23.81 6.28
N LYS A 304 -14.07 -22.86 6.86
CA LYS A 304 -15.38 -22.46 6.31
C LYS A 304 -15.20 -21.73 4.97
N GLU A 305 -14.28 -20.77 4.90
CA GLU A 305 -13.99 -20.02 3.67
C GLU A 305 -13.48 -20.95 2.55
N LYS A 306 -12.58 -21.89 2.86
CA LYS A 306 -12.11 -22.88 1.87
C LYS A 306 -13.23 -23.76 1.32
N LYS A 307 -14.17 -24.16 2.18
CA LYS A 307 -15.34 -24.93 1.74
C LYS A 307 -16.22 -24.08 0.82
N THR A 308 -16.52 -22.84 1.22
CA THR A 308 -17.30 -21.91 0.39
C THR A 308 -16.63 -21.63 -0.95
N GLN A 309 -15.31 -21.43 -0.97
CA GLN A 309 -14.52 -21.26 -2.19
C GLN A 309 -14.67 -22.45 -3.13
N LEU A 310 -14.56 -23.68 -2.61
CA LEU A 310 -14.71 -24.89 -3.41
C LEU A 310 -16.14 -25.01 -3.96
N ASP A 311 -17.15 -24.82 -3.09
CA ASP A 311 -18.56 -24.87 -3.49
C ASP A 311 -18.87 -23.80 -4.57
N ASP A 312 -18.31 -22.59 -4.44
CA ASP A 312 -18.42 -21.52 -5.41
C ASP A 312 -17.73 -21.87 -6.73
N ARG A 313 -16.51 -22.41 -6.69
CA ARG A 313 -15.73 -22.83 -7.88
C ARG A 313 -16.43 -23.95 -8.65
N THR A 314 -17.01 -24.91 -7.95
CA THR A 314 -17.79 -25.97 -8.60
C THR A 314 -19.00 -25.39 -9.32
N ARG A 315 -19.81 -24.58 -8.61
CA ARG A 315 -21.02 -23.97 -9.17
C ARG A 315 -20.74 -23.03 -10.35
N MET A 316 -19.70 -22.18 -10.26
CA MET A 316 -19.33 -21.31 -11.38
C MET A 316 -18.88 -22.14 -12.59
N THR A 317 -18.12 -23.22 -12.38
CA THR A 317 -17.62 -24.04 -13.48
C THR A 317 -18.77 -24.75 -14.18
N GLU A 318 -19.70 -25.35 -13.44
CA GLU A 318 -20.88 -26.02 -14.01
C GLU A 318 -21.74 -25.04 -14.85
N LEU A 319 -21.94 -23.82 -14.36
CA LEU A 319 -22.72 -22.79 -15.06
C LEU A 319 -21.99 -22.26 -16.31
N PHE A 320 -20.77 -21.73 -16.13
CA PHE A 320 -20.05 -21.04 -17.19
C PHE A 320 -19.47 -22.00 -18.23
N ALA A 321 -19.19 -23.27 -17.90
CA ALA A 321 -18.86 -24.26 -18.92
C ALA A 321 -19.96 -24.33 -20.00
N VAL A 322 -21.23 -24.17 -19.61
CA VAL A 322 -22.38 -24.18 -20.53
C VAL A 322 -22.63 -22.80 -21.15
N ALA A 323 -22.55 -21.72 -20.36
CA ALA A 323 -22.93 -20.38 -20.78
C ALA A 323 -21.82 -19.58 -21.50
N LEU A 324 -20.54 -19.89 -21.29
CA LEU A 324 -19.43 -19.15 -21.89
C LEU A 324 -19.37 -19.28 -23.42
N PRO A 325 -19.52 -20.48 -24.03
CA PRO A 325 -19.53 -20.57 -25.49
C PRO A 325 -20.58 -19.69 -26.20
N PRO A 326 -21.87 -19.66 -25.80
CA PRO A 326 -22.84 -18.76 -26.42
C PRO A 326 -22.59 -17.27 -26.10
N LEU A 327 -22.03 -16.93 -24.93
CA LEU A 327 -21.61 -15.55 -24.64
C LEU A 327 -20.51 -15.10 -25.60
N LEU A 328 -19.45 -15.90 -25.77
CA LEU A 328 -18.38 -15.62 -26.73
C LEU A 328 -18.91 -15.53 -28.17
N ALA A 329 -19.87 -16.38 -28.55
CA ALA A 329 -20.50 -16.30 -29.86
C ALA A 329 -21.24 -14.97 -30.08
N LYS A 330 -22.04 -14.54 -29.09
CA LYS A 330 -22.81 -13.28 -29.13
C LYS A 330 -21.89 -12.06 -29.24
N TYR A 331 -20.81 -12.03 -28.46
CA TYR A 331 -19.94 -10.85 -28.34
C TYR A 331 -18.62 -10.96 -29.10
N SER A 332 -18.44 -11.95 -29.98
CA SER A 332 -17.15 -12.31 -30.62
C SER A 332 -16.40 -11.20 -31.36
N ILE A 333 -17.06 -10.09 -31.71
CA ILE A 333 -16.46 -8.97 -32.46
C ILE A 333 -15.95 -7.87 -31.52
N ASP A 334 -16.45 -7.81 -30.29
CA ASP A 334 -16.11 -6.79 -29.31
C ASP A 334 -14.86 -7.20 -28.52
N SER A 335 -13.78 -6.42 -28.62
CA SER A 335 -12.50 -6.75 -28.00
C SER A 335 -12.57 -6.74 -26.47
N GLU A 336 -13.19 -5.74 -25.87
CA GLU A 336 -13.25 -5.56 -24.42
C GLU A 336 -14.08 -6.68 -23.76
N LYS A 337 -15.29 -6.92 -24.29
CA LYS A 337 -16.18 -7.97 -23.79
C LYS A 337 -15.54 -9.36 -23.91
N VAL A 338 -14.86 -9.63 -25.03
CA VAL A 338 -14.20 -10.93 -25.27
C VAL A 338 -12.99 -11.13 -24.37
N THR A 339 -12.12 -10.12 -24.21
CA THR A 339 -10.98 -10.16 -23.29
C THR A 339 -11.44 -10.50 -21.87
N ASN A 340 -12.53 -9.91 -21.39
CA ASN A 340 -13.09 -10.20 -20.09
C ASN A 340 -13.69 -11.61 -19.98
N LEU A 341 -14.49 -12.04 -20.96
CA LEU A 341 -15.10 -13.37 -20.95
C LEU A 341 -14.06 -14.50 -21.01
N LEU A 342 -12.97 -14.31 -21.74
CA LEU A 342 -11.88 -15.28 -21.87
C LEU A 342 -11.10 -15.47 -20.56
N GLN A 343 -11.20 -14.58 -19.58
CA GLN A 343 -10.55 -14.80 -18.28
C GLN A 343 -11.26 -15.86 -17.43
N LEU A 344 -12.56 -16.10 -17.64
CA LEU A 344 -13.38 -16.99 -16.80
C LEU A 344 -12.82 -18.43 -16.64
N PRO A 345 -12.35 -19.12 -17.70
CA PRO A 345 -11.83 -20.48 -17.57
C PRO A 345 -10.60 -20.62 -16.66
N GLN A 346 -9.86 -19.54 -16.41
CA GLN A 346 -8.70 -19.55 -15.50
C GLN A 346 -9.11 -19.83 -14.05
N PHE A 347 -10.38 -19.61 -13.71
CA PHE A 347 -10.94 -19.82 -12.37
C PHE A 347 -11.65 -21.17 -12.19
N PHE A 348 -11.80 -21.94 -13.27
CA PHE A 348 -12.57 -23.19 -13.24
C PHE A 348 -11.88 -24.30 -12.48
N ASP A 349 -12.68 -25.27 -12.04
CA ASP A 349 -12.22 -26.59 -11.63
C ASP A 349 -12.35 -27.55 -12.83
N LEU A 350 -11.22 -27.80 -13.50
CA LEU A 350 -11.20 -28.49 -14.79
C LEU A 350 -11.64 -29.96 -14.72
N ASP A 351 -11.62 -30.58 -13.54
CA ASP A 351 -12.13 -31.95 -13.33
C ASP A 351 -13.64 -32.05 -13.62
N ILE A 352 -14.37 -30.93 -13.48
CA ILE A 352 -15.81 -30.86 -13.71
C ILE A 352 -16.16 -31.08 -15.18
N TYR A 353 -15.26 -30.75 -16.12
CA TYR A 353 -15.52 -31.03 -17.53
C TYR A 353 -15.70 -32.52 -17.80
N THR A 354 -14.95 -33.37 -17.10
CA THR A 354 -15.02 -34.82 -17.28
C THR A 354 -16.06 -35.44 -16.34
N THR A 355 -16.05 -35.08 -15.06
CA THR A 355 -16.97 -35.65 -14.06
C THR A 355 -18.43 -35.22 -14.30
N GLY A 356 -18.65 -33.99 -14.78
CA GLY A 356 -19.95 -33.42 -15.12
C GLY A 356 -20.44 -33.74 -16.55
N ARG A 357 -19.66 -34.47 -17.36
CA ARG A 357 -19.97 -34.78 -18.78
C ARG A 357 -20.19 -33.53 -19.64
N LEU A 358 -19.33 -32.53 -19.46
CA LEU A 358 -19.40 -31.23 -20.14
C LEU A 358 -18.43 -31.14 -21.33
N GLU A 359 -17.89 -32.26 -21.82
CA GLU A 359 -16.87 -32.28 -22.87
C GLU A 359 -17.38 -31.66 -24.19
N LYS A 360 -18.68 -31.80 -24.48
CA LYS A 360 -19.32 -31.16 -25.64
C LYS A 360 -19.25 -29.63 -25.57
N HIS A 361 -19.27 -29.08 -24.36
CA HIS A 361 -19.21 -27.63 -24.14
C HIS A 361 -17.76 -27.15 -24.17
N LEU A 362 -16.81 -27.96 -23.71
CA LEU A 362 -15.38 -27.71 -23.91
C LEU A 362 -15.05 -27.62 -25.40
N GLU A 363 -15.55 -28.53 -26.23
CA GLU A 363 -15.37 -28.46 -27.69
C GLU A 363 -15.98 -27.20 -28.31
N ALA A 364 -17.16 -26.80 -27.84
CA ALA A 364 -17.79 -25.56 -28.27
C ALA A 364 -16.95 -24.33 -27.87
N LEU A 365 -16.38 -24.31 -26.65
CA LEU A 365 -15.49 -23.26 -26.17
C LEU A 365 -14.24 -23.16 -27.04
N LEU A 366 -13.51 -24.26 -27.24
CA LEU A 366 -12.28 -24.28 -28.05
C LEU A 366 -12.53 -23.79 -29.48
N ARG A 367 -13.67 -24.18 -30.07
CA ARG A 367 -14.09 -23.67 -31.38
C ARG A 367 -14.32 -22.14 -31.37
N GLN A 368 -15.00 -21.61 -30.36
CA GLN A 368 -15.23 -20.17 -30.24
C GLN A 368 -13.93 -19.39 -30.02
N ILE A 369 -13.01 -19.89 -29.19
CA ILE A 369 -11.70 -19.24 -29.00
C ILE A 369 -10.92 -19.22 -30.33
N ARG A 370 -10.93 -20.31 -31.10
CA ARG A 370 -10.34 -20.33 -32.45
C ARG A 370 -10.94 -19.27 -33.37
N GLU A 371 -12.26 -19.17 -33.43
CA GLU A 371 -12.94 -18.17 -34.26
C GLU A 371 -12.57 -16.73 -33.84
N ILE A 372 -12.40 -16.48 -32.54
CA ILE A 372 -11.96 -15.17 -32.02
C ILE A 372 -10.53 -14.87 -32.48
N VAL A 373 -9.60 -15.81 -32.32
CA VAL A 373 -8.20 -15.66 -32.74
C VAL A 373 -8.09 -15.34 -34.25
N GLU A 374 -8.95 -15.93 -35.07
CA GLU A 374 -9.01 -15.68 -36.51
C GLU A 374 -9.57 -14.29 -36.86
N LYS A 375 -10.50 -13.75 -36.05
CA LYS A 375 -11.16 -12.46 -36.28
C LYS A 375 -10.42 -11.26 -35.69
N HIS A 376 -9.61 -11.46 -34.65
CA HIS A 376 -8.95 -10.38 -33.91
C HIS A 376 -7.45 -10.25 -34.22
N THR A 377 -6.96 -9.02 -34.13
CA THR A 377 -5.53 -8.64 -34.18
C THR A 377 -5.12 -7.77 -32.99
N ASP A 378 -6.07 -7.52 -32.09
CA ASP A 378 -5.87 -6.86 -30.82
C ASP A 378 -4.97 -7.70 -29.90
N THR A 379 -4.08 -7.04 -29.17
CA THR A 379 -3.03 -7.76 -28.41
C THR A 379 -3.62 -8.39 -27.16
N GLU A 380 -4.52 -7.69 -26.47
CA GLU A 380 -5.14 -8.15 -25.23
C GLU A 380 -6.07 -9.35 -25.50
N VAL A 381 -6.84 -9.30 -26.59
CA VAL A 381 -7.68 -10.43 -27.00
C VAL A 381 -6.84 -11.67 -27.30
N LEU A 382 -5.73 -11.52 -28.03
CA LEU A 382 -4.86 -12.64 -28.39
C LEU A 382 -4.12 -13.21 -27.17
N GLU A 383 -3.70 -12.35 -26.25
CA GLU A 383 -3.11 -12.74 -24.98
C GLU A 383 -4.11 -13.48 -24.09
N ALA A 384 -5.34 -12.98 -23.98
CA ALA A 384 -6.41 -13.65 -23.24
C ALA A 384 -6.70 -15.04 -23.84
N CYS A 385 -6.73 -15.17 -25.17
CA CYS A 385 -6.86 -16.47 -25.85
C CYS A 385 -5.71 -17.41 -25.48
N SER A 386 -4.46 -16.92 -25.55
CA SER A 386 -3.26 -17.69 -25.23
C SER A 386 -3.25 -18.18 -23.78
N LYS A 387 -3.50 -17.27 -22.81
CA LYS A 387 -3.63 -17.59 -21.37
C LYS A 387 -4.74 -18.61 -21.12
N THR A 388 -5.87 -18.48 -21.80
CA THR A 388 -6.99 -19.44 -21.68
C THR A 388 -6.60 -20.83 -22.18
N TYR A 389 -5.99 -20.92 -23.37
CA TYR A 389 -5.49 -22.20 -23.88
C TYR A 389 -4.46 -22.81 -22.94
N HIS A 390 -3.55 -22.00 -22.38
CA HIS A 390 -2.57 -22.46 -21.40
C HIS A 390 -3.24 -23.04 -20.14
N ALA A 391 -4.18 -22.32 -19.54
CA ALA A 391 -4.92 -22.77 -18.35
C ALA A 391 -5.67 -24.09 -18.61
N LEU A 392 -6.29 -24.23 -19.79
CA LEU A 392 -6.98 -25.46 -20.19
C LEU A 392 -6.01 -26.60 -20.56
N SER A 393 -4.76 -26.30 -20.92
CA SER A 393 -3.71 -27.27 -21.30
C SER A 393 -2.87 -27.72 -20.10
N ASN A 394 -3.48 -27.88 -18.93
CA ASN A 394 -2.79 -28.41 -17.76
C ASN A 394 -2.77 -29.95 -17.81
N GLU A 395 -1.56 -30.53 -17.83
CA GLU A 395 -1.29 -31.98 -17.92
C GLU A 395 -1.87 -32.80 -16.77
N GLU A 396 -2.17 -32.17 -15.64
CA GLU A 396 -2.78 -32.82 -14.48
C GLU A 396 -4.22 -33.28 -14.75
N PHE A 397 -4.90 -32.69 -15.74
CA PHE A 397 -6.31 -32.94 -16.02
C PHE A 397 -6.53 -33.79 -17.28
N THR A 398 -7.57 -34.63 -17.26
CA THR A 398 -7.92 -35.55 -18.36
C THR A 398 -8.32 -34.84 -19.66
N ILE A 399 -8.66 -33.55 -19.60
CA ILE A 399 -9.01 -32.74 -20.76
C ILE A 399 -7.78 -32.33 -21.61
N PHE A 400 -6.56 -32.46 -21.05
CA PHE A 400 -5.31 -32.02 -21.66
C PHE A 400 -5.19 -32.42 -23.13
N ASN A 401 -5.27 -33.72 -23.44
CA ASN A 401 -5.08 -34.22 -24.80
C ASN A 401 -6.05 -33.59 -25.81
N ARG A 402 -7.29 -33.29 -25.39
CA ARG A 402 -8.30 -32.71 -26.27
C ARG A 402 -8.00 -31.24 -26.57
N VAL A 403 -7.56 -30.50 -25.55
CA VAL A 403 -7.17 -29.09 -25.67
C VAL A 403 -5.86 -28.95 -26.44
N ASP A 404 -4.89 -29.82 -26.17
CA ASP A 404 -3.58 -29.81 -26.83
C ASP A 404 -3.72 -30.06 -28.33
N ILE A 405 -4.55 -31.03 -28.76
CA ILE A 405 -4.84 -31.25 -30.18
C ILE A 405 -5.43 -29.98 -30.83
N ALA A 406 -6.41 -29.34 -30.19
CA ALA A 406 -7.02 -28.12 -30.73
C ALA A 406 -6.02 -26.96 -30.82
N ARG A 407 -5.16 -26.83 -29.81
CA ARG A 407 -4.08 -25.83 -29.76
C ARG A 407 -3.03 -26.06 -30.85
N SER A 408 -2.56 -27.30 -31.02
CA SER A 408 -1.60 -27.64 -32.07
C SER A 408 -2.17 -27.39 -33.46
N GLN A 409 -3.42 -27.79 -33.71
CA GLN A 409 -4.08 -27.53 -34.99
C GLN A 409 -4.17 -26.03 -35.31
N LEU A 410 -4.53 -25.21 -34.31
CA LEU A 410 -4.54 -23.76 -34.47
C LEU A 410 -3.15 -23.21 -34.84
N LEU A 411 -2.11 -23.64 -34.12
CA LEU A 411 -0.75 -23.17 -34.36
C LEU A 411 -0.20 -23.62 -35.71
N ASP A 412 -0.41 -24.87 -36.10
CA ASP A 412 0.04 -25.41 -37.39
C ASP A 412 -0.59 -24.60 -38.54
N GLU A 413 -1.90 -24.34 -38.48
CA GLU A 413 -2.59 -23.52 -39.48
C GLU A 413 -2.07 -22.08 -39.54
N MET A 414 -1.73 -21.49 -38.40
CA MET A 414 -1.18 -20.14 -38.32
C MET A 414 0.23 -20.05 -38.88
N VAL A 415 1.09 -21.01 -38.55
CA VAL A 415 2.46 -21.10 -39.07
C VAL A 415 2.43 -21.32 -40.58
N ASP A 416 1.58 -22.23 -41.07
CA ASP A 416 1.41 -22.47 -42.51
C ASP A 416 0.86 -21.24 -43.24
N LYS A 417 -0.01 -20.46 -42.61
CA LYS A 417 -0.49 -19.18 -43.17
C LYS A 417 0.62 -18.13 -43.18
N PHE A 418 1.38 -18.00 -42.10
CA PHE A 418 2.48 -17.04 -42.00
C PHE A 418 3.58 -17.34 -43.02
N ASN A 419 3.99 -18.62 -43.16
CA ASN A 419 5.01 -19.01 -44.14
C ASN A 419 4.60 -18.65 -45.57
N ARG A 420 3.33 -18.90 -45.95
CA ARG A 420 2.81 -18.50 -47.26
C ARG A 420 2.82 -16.98 -47.47
N LEU A 421 2.32 -16.23 -46.49
CA LEU A 421 2.35 -14.76 -46.56
C LEU A 421 3.77 -14.21 -46.62
N LEU A 422 4.72 -14.84 -45.91
CA LEU A 422 6.12 -14.43 -45.89
C LEU A 422 6.83 -14.75 -47.21
N GLU A 423 6.52 -15.90 -47.83
CA GLU A 423 7.01 -16.25 -49.18
C GLU A 423 6.57 -15.22 -50.21
N ASP A 424 5.29 -14.84 -50.20
CA ASP A 424 4.75 -13.79 -51.07
C ASP A 424 5.39 -12.42 -50.76
N PHE A 425 5.56 -12.08 -49.48
CA PHE A 425 6.12 -10.80 -49.02
C PHE A 425 7.61 -10.60 -49.36
N ILE A 426 8.39 -11.68 -49.45
CA ILE A 426 9.84 -11.64 -49.73
C ILE A 426 10.13 -11.78 -51.24
N GLN A 427 9.11 -12.02 -52.07
CA GLN A 427 9.31 -12.30 -53.49
C GLN A 427 9.99 -11.13 -54.23
N GLU A 428 11.14 -11.40 -54.86
CA GLU A 428 11.91 -10.39 -55.59
C GLU A 428 11.12 -9.85 -56.80
N GLY A 429 10.72 -8.57 -56.74
CA GLY A 429 10.17 -7.83 -57.89
C GLY A 429 8.86 -7.09 -57.65
N GLU A 430 8.18 -7.34 -56.53
CA GLU A 430 6.99 -6.58 -56.10
C GLU A 430 7.29 -5.95 -54.74
N GLU A 431 7.12 -4.62 -54.63
CA GLU A 431 7.15 -3.97 -53.32
C GLU A 431 5.83 -4.32 -52.61
N PRO A 432 5.86 -4.95 -51.42
CA PRO A 432 4.65 -5.32 -50.70
C PRO A 432 3.88 -4.05 -50.33
N ASP A 433 2.56 -4.09 -50.49
CA ASP A 433 1.71 -2.97 -50.13
C ASP A 433 1.37 -2.97 -48.62
N ASP A 434 0.68 -1.93 -48.16
CA ASP A 434 0.29 -1.79 -46.74
C ASP A 434 -0.64 -2.93 -46.28
N ASP A 435 -1.42 -3.53 -47.20
CA ASP A 435 -2.31 -4.65 -46.89
C ASP A 435 -1.50 -5.93 -46.68
N ASP A 436 -0.49 -6.18 -47.50
CA ASP A 436 0.45 -7.30 -47.35
C ASP A 436 1.22 -7.21 -46.03
N VAL A 437 1.74 -6.01 -45.70
CA VAL A 437 2.39 -5.73 -44.41
C VAL A 437 1.45 -6.03 -43.25
N TYR A 438 0.19 -5.59 -43.34
CA TYR A 438 -0.80 -5.84 -42.29
C TYR A 438 -1.13 -7.34 -42.14
N GLN A 439 -1.26 -8.10 -43.23
CA GLN A 439 -1.52 -9.54 -43.19
C GLN A 439 -0.37 -10.31 -42.51
N VAL A 440 0.88 -10.02 -42.88
CA VAL A 440 2.07 -10.62 -42.24
C VAL A 440 2.14 -10.23 -40.77
N LEU A 441 1.96 -8.95 -40.44
CA LEU A 441 2.03 -8.47 -39.06
C LEU A 441 0.90 -9.04 -38.19
N SER A 442 -0.30 -9.21 -38.73
CA SER A 442 -1.45 -9.79 -38.01
C SER A 442 -1.21 -11.26 -37.66
N THR A 443 -0.68 -12.05 -38.60
CA THR A 443 -0.35 -13.47 -38.38
C THR A 443 0.83 -13.64 -37.44
N LEU A 444 1.85 -12.79 -37.57
CA LEU A 444 2.99 -12.75 -36.64
C LEU A 444 2.55 -12.44 -35.21
N LYS A 445 1.70 -11.43 -35.00
CA LYS A 445 1.15 -11.11 -33.66
C LYS A 445 0.44 -12.30 -33.02
N ARG A 446 -0.38 -13.02 -33.81
CA ARG A 446 -1.09 -14.21 -33.34
C ARG A 446 -0.13 -15.33 -32.94
N ILE A 447 0.87 -15.64 -33.75
CA ILE A 447 1.89 -16.65 -33.42
C ILE A 447 2.66 -16.26 -32.15
N THR A 448 3.05 -14.99 -32.07
CA THR A 448 3.84 -14.45 -30.97
C THR A 448 3.14 -14.59 -29.61
N ALA A 449 1.83 -14.25 -29.56
CA ALA A 449 1.03 -14.36 -28.34
C ALA A 449 1.00 -15.79 -27.78
N PHE A 450 1.02 -16.81 -28.65
CA PHE A 450 1.01 -18.22 -28.23
C PHE A 450 2.42 -18.78 -27.95
N HIS A 451 3.47 -18.26 -28.59
CA HIS A 451 4.84 -18.72 -28.38
C HIS A 451 5.45 -18.21 -27.06
N ASN A 452 5.15 -16.97 -26.67
CA ASN A 452 5.67 -16.37 -25.43
C ASN A 452 5.29 -17.17 -24.17
N HIS A 453 4.13 -17.84 -24.18
CA HIS A 453 3.68 -18.68 -23.07
C HIS A 453 4.36 -20.07 -23.02
N GLN A 454 4.98 -20.51 -24.13
CA GLN A 454 5.70 -21.79 -24.23
C GLN A 454 7.16 -21.71 -23.78
N MET A 455 7.75 -20.51 -23.67
CA MET A 455 9.17 -20.33 -23.31
C MET A 455 9.49 -20.54 -21.82
N VAL A 456 8.47 -20.66 -20.97
CA VAL A 456 8.59 -20.72 -19.49
C VAL A 456 8.99 -22.12 -18.96
N SER A 457 9.07 -23.14 -19.82
CA SER A 457 9.47 -24.50 -19.44
C SER A 457 10.99 -24.73 -19.58
N GLY A 458 11.65 -24.84 -18.42
CA GLY A 458 13.11 -24.96 -18.29
C GLY A 458 13.67 -26.33 -18.71
N GLY A 459 14.78 -26.29 -19.45
CA GLY A 459 15.53 -27.47 -19.90
C GLY A 459 16.12 -27.31 -21.30
N ARG A 460 16.87 -26.23 -21.56
CA ARG A 460 17.20 -25.80 -22.94
C ARG A 460 18.69 -25.53 -23.19
N GLU A 461 19.53 -26.55 -23.02
CA GLU A 461 20.93 -26.52 -23.49
C GLU A 461 21.04 -26.38 -25.02
N GLN A 462 19.98 -26.73 -25.75
CA GLN A 462 19.91 -26.66 -27.22
C GLN A 462 19.76 -25.24 -27.79
N LEU A 463 19.52 -24.22 -26.96
CA LEU A 463 19.36 -22.82 -27.36
C LEU A 463 20.65 -21.99 -27.23
N GLU A 464 21.77 -22.59 -26.83
CA GLU A 464 23.08 -21.93 -26.80
C GLU A 464 23.45 -21.21 -28.12
N PRO A 465 23.12 -21.73 -29.33
CA PRO A 465 23.41 -21.02 -30.58
C PRO A 465 22.63 -19.71 -30.78
N LEU A 466 21.58 -19.46 -29.99
CA LEU A 466 20.76 -18.25 -30.04
C LEU A 466 21.22 -17.19 -29.03
N VAL A 467 22.32 -17.41 -28.31
CA VAL A 467 22.90 -16.41 -27.40
C VAL A 467 23.30 -15.17 -28.18
N TYR A 468 22.53 -14.11 -28.00
CA TYR A 468 22.91 -12.77 -28.42
C TYR A 468 23.45 -11.97 -27.23
N SER A 469 24.63 -11.38 -27.38
CA SER A 469 25.17 -10.39 -26.44
C SER A 469 25.14 -9.02 -27.13
N PRO A 470 24.54 -8.00 -26.51
CA PRO A 470 24.46 -6.68 -27.12
C PRO A 470 25.86 -6.08 -27.27
N ASP A 471 26.15 -5.53 -28.44
CA ASP A 471 27.38 -4.80 -28.70
C ASP A 471 27.38 -3.43 -27.99
N ASP A 472 28.56 -2.81 -27.89
CA ASP A 472 28.72 -1.53 -27.19
C ASP A 472 27.85 -0.41 -27.80
N SER A 473 27.59 -0.49 -29.10
CA SER A 473 26.69 0.44 -29.81
C SER A 473 25.25 0.32 -29.29
N LEU A 474 24.70 -0.90 -29.26
CA LEU A 474 23.36 -1.14 -28.75
C LEU A 474 23.25 -0.82 -27.26
N GLN A 475 24.26 -1.15 -26.45
CA GLN A 475 24.26 -0.79 -25.02
C GLN A 475 24.18 0.74 -24.81
N THR A 476 24.89 1.50 -25.65
CA THR A 476 24.88 2.97 -25.62
C THR A 476 23.53 3.54 -26.08
N GLU A 477 22.95 2.99 -27.16
CA GLU A 477 21.63 3.40 -27.65
C GLU A 477 20.52 3.11 -26.63
N LEU A 478 20.55 1.94 -25.98
CA LEU A 478 19.59 1.60 -24.93
C LEU A 478 19.72 2.54 -23.73
N MET A 479 20.94 2.89 -23.31
CA MET A 479 21.14 3.89 -22.26
C MET A 479 20.64 5.28 -22.69
N SER A 480 20.95 5.69 -23.91
CA SER A 480 20.47 6.96 -24.48
C SER A 480 18.95 7.02 -24.46
N PHE A 481 18.27 5.94 -24.84
CA PHE A 481 16.82 5.84 -24.77
C PHE A 481 16.29 6.07 -23.33
N ILE A 482 16.90 5.43 -22.33
CA ILE A 482 16.52 5.61 -20.92
C ILE A 482 16.71 7.07 -20.48
N LEU A 483 17.84 7.69 -20.81
CA LEU A 483 18.11 9.08 -20.45
C LEU A 483 17.10 10.07 -21.07
N HIS A 484 16.68 9.85 -22.31
CA HIS A 484 15.76 10.77 -23.01
C HIS A 484 14.27 10.51 -22.73
N HIS A 485 13.87 9.27 -22.42
CA HIS A 485 12.45 8.91 -22.29
C HIS A 485 12.00 8.61 -20.85
N VAL A 486 12.93 8.36 -19.91
CA VAL A 486 12.59 8.11 -18.50
C VAL A 486 12.88 9.34 -17.63
N PHE A 487 14.08 9.93 -17.76
CA PHE A 487 14.53 11.04 -16.93
C PHE A 487 14.21 12.39 -17.59
N ILE A 488 12.92 12.76 -17.59
CA ILE A 488 12.39 14.01 -18.15
C ILE A 488 12.03 14.97 -17.01
N ASP A 489 12.28 16.27 -17.16
CA ASP A 489 11.93 17.26 -16.13
C ASP A 489 10.42 17.47 -16.02
N GLN A 490 9.93 17.56 -14.77
CA GLN A 490 8.49 17.61 -14.44
C GLN A 490 7.78 18.87 -14.95
N ASP A 491 8.53 19.91 -15.35
CA ASP A 491 7.98 21.17 -15.88
C ASP A 491 7.65 21.09 -17.38
N ASP A 492 8.21 20.13 -18.13
CA ASP A 492 7.94 19.96 -19.56
C ASP A 492 6.58 19.28 -19.85
N ASP A 493 6.00 18.60 -18.85
CA ASP A 493 4.65 18.00 -18.93
C ASP A 493 3.51 19.03 -18.77
N ASN A 494 3.83 20.30 -18.44
CA ASN A 494 2.83 21.38 -18.30
C ASN A 494 2.52 22.14 -19.61
N CYS A 495 3.04 21.68 -20.76
CA CYS A 495 2.86 22.37 -22.04
C CYS A 495 1.58 21.97 -22.82
N SER A 496 0.62 21.26 -22.21
CA SER A 496 -0.74 21.18 -22.72
C SER A 496 -1.55 22.38 -22.20
N THR A 497 -1.65 23.40 -23.04
CA THR A 497 -2.72 24.41 -22.94
C THR A 497 -4.07 23.73 -23.08
N ASP A 498 -4.67 23.33 -21.96
CA ASP A 498 -6.08 23.56 -21.65
C ASP A 498 -6.33 23.16 -20.20
N GLY A 499 -6.93 24.08 -19.43
CA GLY A 499 -7.20 23.92 -18.00
C GLY A 499 -8.33 22.93 -17.71
N GLN A 500 -8.22 21.70 -18.21
CA GLN A 500 -9.09 20.59 -17.85
C GLN A 500 -8.45 19.79 -16.71
N GLN A 501 -9.31 19.34 -15.80
CA GLN A 501 -9.00 18.58 -14.61
C GLN A 501 -8.65 17.10 -14.92
N ASP A 502 -8.60 16.76 -16.22
CA ASP A 502 -8.20 15.47 -16.77
C ASP A 502 -6.68 15.46 -17.01
N ASP A 503 -5.93 14.76 -16.14
CA ASP A 503 -4.70 14.03 -16.51
C ASP A 503 -3.94 13.45 -15.30
N GLU A 504 -4.46 13.44 -14.07
CA GLU A 504 -3.76 12.72 -12.98
C GLU A 504 -3.65 11.21 -13.28
N ALA A 505 -4.69 10.59 -13.84
CA ALA A 505 -4.65 9.19 -14.27
C ALA A 505 -3.64 8.96 -15.41
N ALA A 506 -3.67 9.79 -16.45
CA ALA A 506 -2.73 9.70 -17.57
C ALA A 506 -1.27 9.98 -17.14
N LYS A 507 -1.04 10.90 -16.20
CA LYS A 507 0.28 11.17 -15.59
C LYS A 507 0.76 9.97 -14.78
N ILE A 508 -0.12 9.32 -14.03
CA ILE A 508 0.18 8.09 -13.30
C ILE A 508 0.53 6.97 -14.30
N GLU A 509 -0.25 6.77 -15.35
CA GLU A 509 0.01 5.75 -16.38
C GLU A 509 1.34 6.02 -17.11
N ALA A 510 1.59 7.26 -17.53
CA ALA A 510 2.84 7.66 -18.16
C ALA A 510 4.05 7.46 -17.21
N LEU A 511 3.89 7.74 -15.91
CA LEU A 511 4.90 7.44 -14.91
C LEU A 511 5.09 5.93 -14.75
N HIS A 512 4.04 5.13 -14.69
CA HIS A 512 4.12 3.67 -14.64
C HIS A 512 4.86 3.10 -15.85
N LYS A 513 4.58 3.62 -17.05
CA LYS A 513 5.29 3.27 -18.28
C LYS A 513 6.79 3.58 -18.17
N ARG A 514 7.15 4.78 -17.72
CA ARG A 514 8.56 5.17 -17.50
C ARG A 514 9.24 4.28 -16.44
N ARG A 515 8.55 3.96 -15.34
CA ARG A 515 9.03 3.05 -14.30
C ARG A 515 9.28 1.64 -14.84
N ASN A 516 8.39 1.12 -15.68
CA ASN A 516 8.55 -0.18 -16.33
C ASN A 516 9.77 -0.20 -17.26
N LEU A 517 9.97 0.85 -18.08
CA LEU A 517 11.15 0.99 -18.93
C LEU A 517 12.45 1.01 -18.11
N LEU A 518 12.48 1.77 -17.01
CA LEU A 518 13.64 1.83 -16.13
C LEU A 518 13.93 0.48 -15.46
N ALA A 519 12.89 -0.18 -14.94
CA ALA A 519 13.01 -1.49 -14.32
C ALA A 519 13.52 -2.53 -15.34
N ALA A 520 13.04 -2.49 -16.57
CA ALA A 520 13.50 -3.37 -17.66
C ALA A 520 15.00 -3.18 -17.92
N TYR A 521 15.48 -1.95 -18.07
CA TYR A 521 16.92 -1.71 -18.25
C TYR A 521 17.74 -2.11 -17.02
N CYS A 522 17.23 -1.85 -15.81
CA CYS A 522 17.88 -2.26 -14.57
C CYS A 522 18.04 -3.79 -14.46
N LYS A 523 17.07 -4.57 -14.96
CA LYS A 523 17.19 -6.03 -15.04
C LYS A 523 18.38 -6.44 -15.92
N LEU A 524 18.61 -5.77 -17.05
CA LEU A 524 19.77 -6.04 -17.91
C LEU A 524 21.10 -5.86 -17.16
N ILE A 525 21.19 -4.85 -16.29
CA ILE A 525 22.37 -4.61 -15.44
C ILE A 525 22.52 -5.74 -14.41
N ILE A 526 21.44 -6.07 -13.70
CA ILE A 526 21.44 -7.09 -12.63
C ILE A 526 21.80 -8.47 -13.18
N TYR A 527 21.30 -8.81 -14.37
CA TYR A 527 21.58 -10.10 -15.00
C TYR A 527 22.83 -10.09 -15.90
N ASN A 528 23.64 -9.03 -15.83
CA ASN A 528 24.91 -8.91 -16.54
C ASN A 528 24.78 -9.10 -18.07
N VAL A 529 23.67 -8.62 -18.64
CA VAL A 529 23.44 -8.53 -20.09
C VAL A 529 24.11 -7.27 -20.66
N VAL A 530 24.11 -6.20 -19.86
CA VAL A 530 24.85 -4.95 -20.14
C VAL A 530 25.88 -4.73 -19.04
N GLU A 531 26.92 -3.94 -19.34
CA GLU A 531 27.97 -3.67 -18.36
C GLU A 531 27.43 -2.93 -17.11
N MET A 532 27.86 -3.35 -15.92
CA MET A 532 27.47 -2.69 -14.66
C MET A 532 27.89 -1.21 -14.59
N ASN A 533 28.84 -0.78 -15.42
CA ASN A 533 29.29 0.60 -15.51
C ASN A 533 28.20 1.54 -16.02
N THR A 534 27.30 1.07 -16.89
CA THR A 534 26.17 1.87 -17.41
C THR A 534 25.22 2.27 -16.28
N GLY A 535 25.18 1.50 -15.19
CA GLY A 535 24.43 1.86 -13.98
C GLY A 535 24.85 3.21 -13.39
N ALA A 536 26.03 3.75 -13.72
CA ALA A 536 26.50 5.02 -13.21
C ALA A 536 25.58 6.19 -13.60
N ASP A 537 25.10 6.18 -14.86
CA ASP A 537 24.21 7.19 -15.42
C ASP A 537 22.79 7.13 -14.83
N ILE A 538 22.42 5.99 -14.25
CA ILE A 538 21.15 5.81 -13.52
C ILE A 538 21.29 6.20 -12.05
N PHE A 539 22.34 5.72 -11.37
CA PHE A 539 22.51 5.96 -9.93
C PHE A 539 22.69 7.44 -9.61
N LYS A 540 23.29 8.23 -10.51
CA LYS A 540 23.40 9.69 -10.35
C LYS A 540 22.04 10.41 -10.27
N GLN A 541 20.98 9.82 -10.84
CA GLN A 541 19.63 10.39 -10.86
C GLN A 541 18.82 10.17 -9.58
N TYR A 542 19.36 9.39 -8.62
CA TYR A 542 18.66 8.94 -7.42
C TYR A 542 18.02 10.06 -6.58
N MET A 543 18.68 11.20 -6.45
CA MET A 543 18.13 12.35 -5.70
C MET A 543 17.14 13.17 -6.51
N ARG A 544 17.43 13.41 -7.80
CA ARG A 544 16.60 14.24 -8.67
C ARG A 544 15.21 13.63 -8.86
N TYR A 545 15.15 12.31 -9.05
CA TYR A 545 13.91 11.59 -9.31
C TYR A 545 13.50 10.63 -8.18
N TYR A 546 13.79 10.99 -6.93
CA TYR A 546 13.55 10.12 -5.78
C TYR A 546 12.08 9.67 -5.65
N ASN A 547 11.12 10.57 -5.88
CA ASN A 547 9.69 10.27 -5.76
C ASN A 547 9.14 9.36 -6.87
N ASP A 548 9.79 9.37 -8.03
CA ASP A 548 9.34 8.68 -9.24
C ASP A 548 10.03 7.33 -9.42
N TYR A 549 11.34 7.27 -9.16
CA TYR A 549 12.21 6.12 -9.47
C TYR A 549 13.09 5.65 -8.30
N GLY A 550 13.01 6.30 -7.13
CA GLY A 550 13.96 6.09 -6.04
C GLY A 550 14.00 4.65 -5.51
N ASP A 551 12.87 3.96 -5.46
CA ASP A 551 12.79 2.56 -5.04
C ASP A 551 13.45 1.61 -6.05
N ILE A 552 13.16 1.75 -7.35
CA ILE A 552 13.78 0.95 -8.42
C ILE A 552 15.30 1.13 -8.41
N ILE A 553 15.79 2.37 -8.39
CA ILE A 553 17.23 2.67 -8.39
C ILE A 553 17.90 2.10 -7.13
N LYS A 554 17.25 2.24 -5.96
CA LYS A 554 17.75 1.70 -4.68
C LYS A 554 17.88 0.17 -4.72
N GLU A 555 16.88 -0.51 -5.27
CA GLU A 555 16.91 -1.97 -5.36
C GLU A 555 17.96 -2.45 -6.37
N THR A 556 18.11 -1.77 -7.51
CA THR A 556 19.19 -2.04 -8.48
C THR A 556 20.57 -1.89 -7.84
N MET A 557 20.81 -0.83 -7.05
CA MET A 557 22.05 -0.68 -6.27
C MET A 557 22.24 -1.82 -5.24
N SER A 558 21.16 -2.28 -4.62
CA SER A 558 21.20 -3.39 -3.67
C SER A 558 21.57 -4.71 -4.34
N LYS A 559 20.94 -5.04 -5.47
CA LYS A 559 21.16 -6.27 -6.24
C LYS A 559 22.55 -6.29 -6.89
N THR A 560 22.98 -5.20 -7.51
CA THR A 560 24.35 -5.09 -8.06
C THR A 560 25.42 -5.27 -6.97
N ARG A 561 25.20 -4.72 -5.77
CA ARG A 561 26.07 -4.95 -4.61
C ARG A 561 26.09 -6.41 -4.14
N GLN A 562 24.98 -7.12 -4.22
CA GLN A 562 24.92 -8.55 -3.85
C GLN A 562 25.68 -9.42 -4.85
N ILE A 563 25.66 -9.04 -6.13
CA ILE A 563 26.37 -9.73 -7.21
C ILE A 563 27.87 -9.45 -7.15
N ASP A 564 28.27 -8.18 -7.19
CA ASP A 564 29.66 -7.75 -7.12
C ASP A 564 29.78 -6.45 -6.31
N LYS A 565 30.26 -6.57 -5.08
CA LYS A 565 30.44 -5.43 -4.17
C LYS A 565 31.48 -4.44 -4.66
N ILE A 566 32.56 -4.90 -5.28
CA ILE A 566 33.67 -4.04 -5.71
C ILE A 566 33.23 -3.28 -6.95
N GLN A 567 32.66 -3.97 -7.93
CA GLN A 567 32.20 -3.32 -9.15
C GLN A 567 31.05 -2.35 -8.87
N CYS A 568 30.12 -2.70 -7.99
CA CYS A 568 29.08 -1.77 -7.53
C CYS A 568 29.69 -0.50 -6.90
N ALA A 569 30.70 -0.63 -6.05
CA ALA A 569 31.38 0.52 -5.44
C ALA A 569 32.09 1.40 -6.48
N LYS A 570 32.67 0.80 -7.54
CA LYS A 570 33.25 1.50 -8.69
C LYS A 570 32.19 2.26 -9.49
N THR A 571 31.04 1.64 -9.76
CA THR A 571 29.93 2.29 -10.44
C THR A 571 29.38 3.46 -9.62
N LEU A 572 29.23 3.31 -8.29
CA LEU A 572 28.76 4.38 -7.41
C LEU A 572 29.69 5.60 -7.39
N ILE A 573 31.01 5.39 -7.34
CA ILE A 573 31.95 6.50 -7.39
C ILE A 573 31.99 7.14 -8.78
N LEU A 574 31.86 6.34 -9.84
CA LEU A 574 31.74 6.85 -11.21
C LEU A 574 30.53 7.77 -11.37
N SER A 575 29.37 7.44 -10.78
CA SER A 575 28.19 8.33 -10.76
C SER A 575 28.49 9.69 -10.12
N LEU A 576 29.18 9.68 -8.98
CA LEU A 576 29.56 10.92 -8.29
C LEU A 576 30.59 11.72 -9.10
N GLN A 577 31.52 11.04 -9.77
CA GLN A 577 32.48 11.67 -10.67
C GLN A 577 31.77 12.32 -11.87
N GLN A 578 30.81 11.64 -12.50
CA GLN A 578 30.02 12.21 -13.60
C GLN A 578 29.27 13.48 -13.16
N LEU A 579 28.54 13.44 -12.04
CA LEU A 579 27.85 14.62 -11.50
C LEU A 579 28.81 15.77 -11.18
N PHE A 580 30.00 15.46 -10.68
CA PHE A 580 31.00 16.47 -10.38
C PHE A 580 31.52 17.15 -11.66
N HIS A 581 31.70 16.41 -12.76
CA HIS A 581 32.05 17.01 -14.06
C HIS A 581 30.91 17.82 -14.65
N GLU A 582 29.66 17.33 -14.59
CA GLU A 582 28.47 18.06 -15.05
C GLU A 582 28.39 19.42 -14.34
N MET A 583 28.51 19.42 -13.01
CA MET A 583 28.54 20.65 -12.20
C MET A 583 29.70 21.58 -12.59
N MET A 584 30.92 21.05 -12.79
CA MET A 584 32.06 21.88 -13.22
C MET A 584 31.89 22.43 -14.64
N SER A 585 31.22 21.70 -15.53
CA SER A 585 30.92 22.15 -16.89
C SER A 585 29.93 23.33 -16.87
N GLU A 586 28.98 23.33 -15.95
CA GLU A 586 27.97 24.39 -15.80
C GLU A 586 28.48 25.61 -15.02
N LEU A 587 29.17 25.39 -13.90
CA LEU A 587 29.57 26.46 -12.95
C LEU A 587 31.04 26.91 -13.10
N GLY A 588 31.84 26.18 -13.87
CA GLY A 588 33.28 26.43 -14.02
C GLY A 588 34.12 25.90 -12.85
N THR A 589 35.44 26.12 -12.93
CA THR A 589 36.44 25.52 -12.01
C THR A 589 36.57 26.22 -10.65
N GLY A 590 35.98 27.41 -10.50
CA GLY A 590 35.98 28.22 -9.27
C GLY A 590 34.63 28.22 -8.56
N PHE A 591 33.86 27.12 -8.64
CA PHE A 591 32.54 27.02 -8.05
C PHE A 591 32.58 27.13 -6.50
N ASP A 592 31.50 27.66 -5.92
CA ASP A 592 31.35 27.72 -4.48
C ASP A 592 31.00 26.34 -3.89
N ARG A 593 31.77 25.88 -2.90
CA ARG A 593 31.53 24.62 -2.19
C ARG A 593 30.30 24.68 -1.27
N SER A 594 29.76 25.86 -0.96
CA SER A 594 28.44 26.00 -0.32
C SER A 594 27.27 26.05 -1.30
N SER A 595 27.52 25.92 -2.61
CA SER A 595 26.44 25.87 -3.60
C SER A 595 25.51 24.68 -3.37
N SER A 596 24.22 24.85 -3.71
CA SER A 596 23.22 23.80 -3.63
C SER A 596 23.58 22.60 -4.50
N ALA A 597 24.18 22.83 -5.68
CA ALA A 597 24.63 21.76 -6.58
C ALA A 597 25.70 20.88 -5.91
N PHE A 598 26.75 21.48 -5.36
CA PHE A 598 27.81 20.72 -4.68
C PHE A 598 27.29 20.02 -3.40
N CYS A 599 26.48 20.71 -2.59
CA CYS A 599 25.87 20.14 -1.41
C CYS A 599 24.92 18.97 -1.76
N GLY A 600 24.23 19.04 -2.90
CA GLY A 600 23.40 17.96 -3.42
C GLY A 600 24.19 16.70 -3.75
N ILE A 601 25.34 16.84 -4.43
CA ILE A 601 26.24 15.72 -4.73
C ILE A 601 26.80 15.11 -3.43
N LYS A 602 27.16 15.96 -2.46
CA LYS A 602 27.64 15.53 -1.16
C LYS A 602 26.57 14.76 -0.36
N GLU A 603 25.32 15.21 -0.38
CA GLU A 603 24.20 14.49 0.25
C GLU A 603 23.92 13.15 -0.45
N LEU A 604 24.00 13.09 -1.78
CA LEU A 604 23.92 11.82 -2.52
C LEU A 604 25.03 10.85 -2.09
N ALA A 605 26.27 11.33 -1.98
CA ALA A 605 27.40 10.53 -1.51
C ALA A 605 27.19 10.02 -0.08
N ARG A 606 26.66 10.85 0.83
CA ARG A 606 26.27 10.42 2.18
C ARG A 606 25.25 9.30 2.14
N ARG A 607 24.25 9.38 1.26
CA ARG A 607 23.25 8.30 1.08
C ARG A 607 23.86 7.02 0.50
N PHE A 608 24.75 7.13 -0.49
CA PHE A 608 25.51 5.99 -1.01
C PHE A 608 26.36 5.32 0.08
N SER A 609 27.01 6.09 0.94
CA SER A 609 27.79 5.58 2.07
C SER A 609 26.94 4.70 3.00
N LEU A 610 25.67 5.04 3.23
CA LEU A 610 24.76 4.23 4.05
C LEU A 610 24.44 2.86 3.43
N THR A 611 24.58 2.69 2.12
CA THR A 611 24.28 1.43 1.42
C THR A 611 25.25 0.29 1.75
N PHE A 612 26.45 0.60 2.25
CA PHE A 612 27.47 -0.40 2.64
C PHE A 612 27.20 -1.06 4.01
N GLY A 613 26.09 -0.72 4.68
CA GLY A 613 25.66 -1.34 5.94
C GLY A 613 26.54 -1.01 7.15
N LEU A 614 26.39 -1.81 8.22
CA LEU A 614 27.18 -1.71 9.46
C LEU A 614 28.31 -2.76 9.53
N ASP A 615 28.24 -3.82 8.72
CA ASP A 615 29.24 -4.90 8.68
C ASP A 615 30.45 -4.49 7.83
N GLN A 616 31.34 -3.71 8.44
CA GLN A 616 32.54 -3.16 7.78
C GLN A 616 33.50 -4.24 7.27
N VAL A 617 33.40 -5.49 7.75
CA VAL A 617 34.26 -6.59 7.31
C VAL A 617 33.83 -7.06 5.92
N LYS A 618 32.52 -7.17 5.68
CA LYS A 618 31.98 -7.66 4.39
C LYS A 618 32.09 -6.68 3.23
N THR A 619 32.27 -5.38 3.52
CA THR A 619 32.34 -4.30 2.53
C THR A 619 33.72 -3.63 2.46
N ARG A 620 34.67 -4.12 3.25
CA ARG A 620 36.04 -3.63 3.37
C ARG A 620 36.70 -3.29 2.04
N ASP A 621 36.83 -4.30 1.16
CA ASP A 621 37.61 -4.18 -0.08
C ASP A 621 36.92 -3.27 -1.10
N ALA A 622 35.58 -3.26 -1.10
CA ALA A 622 34.77 -2.39 -1.94
C ALA A 622 34.93 -0.92 -1.55
N ILE A 623 34.87 -0.61 -0.25
CA ILE A 623 35.07 0.77 0.25
C ILE A 623 36.52 1.21 0.04
N ALA A 624 37.50 0.33 0.27
CA ALA A 624 38.91 0.64 0.00
C ALA A 624 39.15 0.97 -1.49
N MET A 625 38.54 0.22 -2.40
CA MET A 625 38.59 0.48 -3.84
C MET A 625 37.91 1.81 -4.20
N LEU A 626 36.74 2.09 -3.62
CA LEU A 626 36.02 3.36 -3.80
C LEU A 626 36.90 4.57 -3.43
N HIS A 627 37.59 4.51 -2.30
CA HIS A 627 38.53 5.55 -1.89
C HIS A 627 39.74 5.65 -2.82
N LYS A 628 40.24 4.54 -3.33
CA LYS A 628 41.35 4.50 -4.28
C LYS A 628 41.00 5.23 -5.58
N ASP A 629 39.87 4.89 -6.19
CA ASP A 629 39.39 5.48 -7.45
C ASP A 629 39.03 6.96 -7.26
N GLY A 630 38.46 7.32 -6.10
CA GLY A 630 38.17 8.72 -5.76
C GLY A 630 39.43 9.58 -5.57
N ILE A 631 40.50 9.03 -4.98
CA ILE A 631 41.80 9.71 -4.86
C ILE A 631 42.43 9.89 -6.25
N GLU A 632 42.46 8.83 -7.06
CA GLU A 632 42.99 8.91 -8.43
C GLU A 632 42.26 9.98 -9.24
N PHE A 633 40.94 10.08 -9.10
CA PHE A 633 40.14 11.12 -9.73
C PHE A 633 40.49 12.54 -9.26
N ALA A 634 40.64 12.75 -7.94
CA ALA A 634 40.94 14.06 -7.35
C ALA A 634 42.29 14.64 -7.82
N PHE A 635 43.26 13.78 -8.16
CA PHE A 635 44.60 14.16 -8.64
C PHE A 635 44.82 13.89 -10.13
N LYS A 636 43.78 13.52 -10.88
CA LYS A 636 43.88 13.14 -12.30
C LYS A 636 44.40 14.30 -13.16
N GLU A 637 43.90 15.51 -12.91
CA GLU A 637 44.25 16.71 -13.67
C GLU A 637 45.03 17.71 -12.80
N PRO A 638 46.24 18.15 -13.23
CA PRO A 638 47.06 19.10 -12.49
C PRO A 638 46.42 20.49 -12.48
N SER A 639 46.93 21.39 -11.62
CA SER A 639 46.34 22.72 -11.48
C SER A 639 46.44 23.54 -12.77
N PRO A 640 45.34 24.12 -13.27
CA PRO A 640 45.37 25.00 -14.44
C PRO A 640 46.13 26.31 -14.19
N GLN A 641 46.42 26.64 -12.92
CA GLN A 641 47.10 27.86 -12.49
C GLN A 641 48.60 27.64 -12.18
N GLY A 642 49.14 26.45 -12.47
CA GLY A 642 50.58 26.14 -12.31
C GLY A 642 50.96 25.48 -10.97
N GLU A 643 52.26 25.22 -10.80
CA GLU A 643 52.81 24.53 -9.62
C GLU A 643 52.54 25.31 -8.31
N GLY A 644 51.98 24.62 -7.31
CA GLY A 644 51.65 25.19 -6.00
C GLY A 644 50.17 25.53 -5.79
N ASN A 645 49.35 25.50 -6.84
CA ASN A 645 47.89 25.65 -6.77
C ASN A 645 47.18 24.29 -6.65
N PRO A 646 45.95 24.25 -6.11
CA PRO A 646 45.22 22.98 -5.94
C PRO A 646 44.94 22.30 -7.29
N PRO A 647 45.02 20.96 -7.36
CA PRO A 647 44.56 20.18 -8.51
C PRO A 647 43.11 20.49 -8.88
N LEU A 648 42.75 20.29 -10.15
CA LEU A 648 41.45 20.69 -10.68
C LEU A 648 40.27 20.06 -9.92
N HIS A 649 40.40 18.78 -9.54
CA HIS A 649 39.34 18.01 -8.91
C HIS A 649 39.49 17.88 -7.39
N LEU A 650 40.32 18.73 -6.74
CA LEU A 650 40.64 18.57 -5.32
C LEU A 650 39.40 18.62 -4.42
N ALA A 651 38.39 19.43 -4.78
CA ALA A 651 37.13 19.54 -4.05
C ALA A 651 36.33 18.22 -3.98
N PHE A 652 36.58 17.27 -4.88
CA PHE A 652 35.94 15.95 -4.84
C PHE A 652 36.27 15.17 -3.54
N LEU A 653 37.39 15.49 -2.88
CA LEU A 653 37.73 14.86 -1.60
C LEU A 653 36.74 15.19 -0.47
N ASP A 654 36.04 16.32 -0.53
CA ASP A 654 34.96 16.64 0.42
C ASP A 654 33.77 15.69 0.23
N ILE A 655 33.45 15.29 -1.00
CA ILE A 655 32.42 14.28 -1.32
C ILE A 655 32.90 12.90 -0.86
N LEU A 656 34.16 12.56 -1.17
CA LEU A 656 34.77 11.29 -0.79
C LEU A 656 34.85 11.10 0.75
N SER A 657 34.94 12.21 1.48
CA SER A 657 34.99 12.19 2.95
C SER A 657 33.74 11.58 3.60
N GLU A 658 32.58 11.61 2.93
CA GLU A 658 31.34 10.98 3.42
C GLU A 658 31.43 9.45 3.54
N PHE A 659 32.34 8.83 2.79
CA PHE A 659 32.62 7.39 2.84
C PHE A 659 33.65 7.01 3.91
N SER A 660 34.43 7.97 4.40
CA SER A 660 35.53 7.72 5.35
C SER A 660 35.07 7.12 6.69
N SER A 661 33.81 7.36 7.08
CA SER A 661 33.20 6.80 8.28
C SER A 661 32.95 5.29 8.18
N LYS A 662 32.90 4.74 6.96
CA LYS A 662 32.69 3.31 6.69
C LYS A 662 33.98 2.51 6.56
N LEU A 663 35.13 3.18 6.44
CA LEU A 663 36.45 2.52 6.47
C LEU A 663 36.79 2.00 7.87
N MET A 664 37.30 0.77 7.93
CA MET A 664 37.89 0.24 9.15
C MET A 664 39.16 1.00 9.53
N ARG A 665 39.48 1.04 10.83
CA ARG A 665 40.67 1.72 11.37
C ARG A 665 41.98 1.27 10.70
N GLN A 666 42.11 0.00 10.34
CA GLN A 666 43.30 -0.52 9.65
C GLN A 666 43.41 0.02 8.22
N ASP A 667 42.30 0.07 7.49
CA ASP A 667 42.28 0.52 6.09
C ASP A 667 42.39 2.04 5.97
N LYS A 668 41.94 2.80 6.98
CA LYS A 668 42.20 4.25 7.05
C LYS A 668 43.69 4.58 6.95
N ARG A 669 44.57 3.80 7.60
CA ARG A 669 46.03 3.97 7.49
C ARG A 669 46.52 3.63 6.08
N THR A 670 46.03 2.54 5.48
CA THR A 670 46.40 2.14 4.11
C THR A 670 45.97 3.19 3.07
N VAL A 671 44.74 3.69 3.17
CA VAL A 671 44.20 4.76 2.30
C VAL A 671 44.98 6.06 2.51
N HIS A 672 45.35 6.41 3.75
CA HIS A 672 46.20 7.56 4.02
C HIS A 672 47.59 7.42 3.37
N MET A 673 48.23 6.25 3.48
CA MET A 673 49.51 5.98 2.80
C MET A 673 49.38 6.02 1.28
N TYR A 674 48.23 5.63 0.73
CA TYR A 674 47.95 5.75 -0.69
C TYR A 674 47.81 7.21 -1.12
N LEU A 675 47.08 8.02 -0.35
CA LEU A 675 46.93 9.46 -0.56
C LEU A 675 48.28 10.18 -0.55
N GLU A 676 49.20 9.81 0.36
CA GLU A 676 50.56 10.38 0.44
C GLU A 676 51.39 10.18 -0.83
N ARG A 677 51.07 9.20 -1.69
CA ARG A 677 51.76 9.02 -2.98
C ARG A 677 51.44 10.13 -3.98
N PHE A 678 50.30 10.79 -3.83
CA PHE A 678 49.85 11.88 -4.70
C PHE A 678 50.12 13.26 -4.10
N MET A 679 50.33 13.35 -2.78
CA MET A 679 50.63 14.61 -2.09
C MET A 679 52.12 14.93 -2.14
N THR A 680 52.47 16.17 -2.53
CA THR A 680 53.83 16.68 -2.32
C THR A 680 53.99 17.26 -0.91
N PHE A 681 55.24 17.40 -0.46
CA PHE A 681 55.55 18.04 0.82
C PHE A 681 55.02 19.48 0.91
N GLN A 682 55.00 20.21 -0.21
CA GLN A 682 54.46 21.58 -0.27
C GLN A 682 52.94 21.59 -0.09
N MET A 683 52.21 20.64 -0.70
CA MET A 683 50.75 20.53 -0.57
C MET A 683 50.31 20.24 0.87
N ALA A 684 51.07 19.42 1.60
CA ALA A 684 50.76 19.08 3.00
C ALA A 684 50.91 20.27 3.98
N LEU A 685 51.69 21.29 3.60
CA LEU A 685 51.94 22.50 4.39
C LEU A 685 50.93 23.62 4.09
N GLN A 686 50.18 23.55 2.99
CA GLN A 686 49.19 24.56 2.65
C GLN A 686 48.05 24.61 3.68
N ARG A 687 47.54 25.82 3.93
CA ARG A 687 46.47 26.09 4.91
C ARG A 687 45.36 27.00 4.38
N ASP A 688 45.43 27.41 3.13
CA ASP A 688 44.41 28.26 2.51
C ASP A 688 43.09 27.50 2.33
N ASP A 689 41.98 28.23 2.27
CA ASP A 689 40.62 27.66 2.16
C ASP A 689 40.42 26.77 0.93
N CYS A 690 41.18 27.00 -0.14
CA CYS A 690 41.16 26.19 -1.36
C CYS A 690 41.77 24.78 -1.17
N TRP A 691 42.56 24.57 -0.10
CA TRP A 691 43.13 23.28 0.28
C TRP A 691 42.32 22.55 1.37
N LEU A 692 41.25 23.19 1.89
CA LEU A 692 40.41 22.61 2.94
C LEU A 692 39.86 21.20 2.61
N PRO A 693 39.48 20.86 1.35
CA PRO A 693 39.03 19.51 1.03
C PRO A 693 40.08 18.42 1.33
N LEU A 694 41.35 18.71 1.03
CA LEU A 694 42.46 17.80 1.31
C LEU A 694 42.71 17.67 2.82
N ILE A 695 42.66 18.79 3.54
CA ILE A 695 42.87 18.82 4.99
C ILE A 695 41.77 18.04 5.71
N SER A 696 40.50 18.30 5.38
CA SER A 696 39.34 17.63 5.97
C SER A 696 39.35 16.13 5.69
N TYR A 697 39.61 15.73 4.45
CA TYR A 697 39.70 14.33 4.08
C TYR A 697 40.85 13.61 4.79
N ARG A 698 42.05 14.22 4.85
CA ARG A 698 43.18 13.68 5.59
C ARG A 698 42.87 13.51 7.07
N ASN A 699 42.24 14.50 7.71
CA ASN A 699 41.84 14.43 9.10
C ASN A 699 40.83 13.29 9.35
N SER A 700 39.89 13.06 8.43
CA SER A 700 38.91 11.96 8.54
C SER A 700 39.55 10.55 8.56
N LEU A 701 40.72 10.41 7.93
CA LEU A 701 41.52 9.19 7.91
C LEU A 701 42.45 9.08 9.13
N GLN A 702 42.86 10.21 9.72
CA GLN A 702 43.77 10.27 10.88
C GLN A 702 43.08 10.26 12.24
N ALA A 703 41.80 10.63 12.33
CA ALA A 703 41.02 10.80 13.57
C ALA A 703 40.78 9.50 14.40
N GLY A 704 41.57 8.45 14.20
CA GLY A 704 41.65 7.27 15.07
C GLY A 704 43.07 6.98 15.57
N GLY A 705 43.95 7.99 15.64
CA GLY A 705 45.40 7.85 15.86
C GLY A 705 45.89 7.83 17.32
N ASP A 706 45.57 8.85 18.14
CA ASP A 706 46.44 9.21 19.28
C ASP A 706 45.71 9.46 20.62
N ASP A 707 45.23 8.42 21.31
CA ASP A 707 44.84 8.57 22.73
C ASP A 707 45.07 7.29 23.56
N ASP A 708 46.27 6.68 23.45
CA ASP A 708 46.62 5.55 24.33
C ASP A 708 48.10 5.52 24.75
N THR A 709 48.84 6.63 24.57
CA THR A 709 50.24 6.69 25.01
C THR A 709 50.57 8.00 25.71
N MET A 710 50.70 7.89 27.05
CA MET A 710 51.32 8.80 28.02
C MET A 710 50.42 9.76 28.80
N SER A 711 49.96 9.31 29.98
CA SER A 711 50.43 9.92 31.24
C SER A 711 50.22 8.98 32.43
N VAL A 712 51.31 8.37 32.88
CA VAL A 712 51.44 7.78 34.21
C VAL A 712 52.71 8.37 34.82
N VAL A 713 52.72 8.53 36.16
CA VAL A 713 53.78 9.09 37.05
C VAL A 713 53.61 10.60 37.27
N SER A 714 53.36 11.16 38.47
CA SER A 714 53.43 10.75 39.89
C SER A 714 52.65 11.78 40.73
N GLY A 715 51.77 11.45 41.70
CA GLY A 715 52.07 11.05 43.11
C GLY A 715 52.19 12.29 44.04
N TYR A 716 51.66 12.42 45.27
CA TYR A 716 50.87 11.59 46.18
C TYR A 716 50.41 12.46 47.39
N SER A 717 49.26 12.13 48.03
CA SER A 717 48.98 12.14 49.50
C SER A 717 47.48 12.37 49.77
N SER A 718 46.73 11.65 50.63
CA SER A 718 46.83 10.34 51.28
C SER A 718 45.57 10.15 52.15
N ARG A 719 44.91 8.98 52.10
CA ARG A 719 44.15 8.25 53.15
C ARG A 719 43.19 7.29 52.43
N GLY A 720 43.19 5.97 52.59
CA GLY A 720 43.90 4.99 53.40
C GLY A 720 43.04 3.72 53.34
N SER A 721 43.48 2.70 52.59
CA SER A 721 42.79 1.42 52.34
C SER A 721 43.71 0.27 52.78
N SER A 722 43.12 -0.82 53.27
CA SER A 722 43.79 -2.10 53.47
C SER A 722 43.04 -3.23 52.77
N VAL A 723 43.83 -4.12 52.18
CA VAL A 723 43.54 -5.12 51.14
C VAL A 723 43.62 -6.55 51.70
N ARG A 724 42.92 -7.53 51.08
CA ARG A 724 43.42 -8.91 50.79
C ARG A 724 42.43 -9.65 49.88
N SER A 725 42.67 -9.87 48.59
CA SER A 725 43.61 -10.76 47.85
C SER A 725 43.27 -12.27 47.86
N LYS A 726 43.21 -12.87 46.67
CA LYS A 726 42.94 -14.29 46.38
C LYS A 726 43.84 -14.74 45.22
N LYS A 727 44.58 -15.86 45.34
CA LYS A 727 44.93 -16.77 44.22
C LYS A 727 45.65 -18.08 44.64
N THR A 728 45.61 -19.05 43.72
CA THR A 728 46.25 -20.41 43.61
C THR A 728 45.40 -21.59 44.11
N LYS A 729 45.38 -22.83 43.56
CA LYS A 729 45.92 -23.52 42.34
C LYS A 729 45.14 -24.86 42.12
N ALA A 730 45.45 -25.59 41.04
CA ALA A 730 44.73 -26.70 40.37
C ALA A 730 44.91 -28.16 40.90
N ALA A 731 44.03 -29.11 40.48
CA ALA A 731 44.31 -30.44 39.85
C ALA A 731 43.07 -31.39 39.81
N THR A 732 42.99 -32.24 38.77
CA THR A 732 42.00 -33.27 38.30
C THR A 732 42.08 -34.63 39.07
N PRO A 733 41.46 -35.81 38.70
CA PRO A 733 40.57 -36.24 37.58
C PRO A 733 39.41 -37.27 37.92
N THR A 734 38.71 -37.76 36.87
CA THR A 734 38.04 -39.08 36.65
C THR A 734 36.49 -39.25 36.76
N ALA A 735 35.96 -39.96 35.76
CA ALA A 735 34.55 -40.31 35.42
C ALA A 735 34.11 -41.65 36.08
N PRO A 736 32.99 -42.39 35.75
CA PRO A 736 31.98 -42.23 34.67
C PRO A 736 30.50 -42.73 34.98
N ILE A 737 29.64 -42.77 33.93
CA ILE A 737 28.43 -43.62 33.64
C ILE A 737 27.11 -43.42 34.44
N ALA A 738 26.00 -43.17 33.70
CA ALA A 738 24.80 -44.04 33.56
C ALA A 738 23.44 -43.33 33.51
N ALA A 739 22.58 -43.87 32.65
CA ALA A 739 21.21 -43.46 32.30
C ALA A 739 20.14 -43.83 33.34
N ALA A 740 19.00 -43.12 33.36
CA ALA A 740 17.66 -43.73 33.39
C ALA A 740 16.51 -42.72 33.36
N LYS A 741 15.47 -43.13 32.63
CA LYS A 741 14.11 -42.59 32.51
C LYS A 741 13.37 -42.53 33.86
N ARG A 742 12.48 -41.53 34.06
CA ARG A 742 11.01 -41.70 34.20
C ARG A 742 10.32 -40.53 34.94
N ARG A 743 9.25 -40.07 34.30
CA ARG A 743 7.90 -39.73 34.80
C ARG A 743 7.69 -38.53 35.76
N LEU A 744 6.74 -37.69 35.30
CA LEU A 744 5.93 -36.70 36.02
C LEU A 744 5.23 -37.29 37.26
N PRO A 745 4.80 -36.42 38.21
CA PRO A 745 3.39 -36.05 38.22
C PRO A 745 3.10 -34.56 38.50
N GLU A 746 1.84 -34.22 38.22
CA GLU A 746 1.14 -32.94 38.22
C GLU A 746 1.15 -32.17 39.56
N GLY A 747 0.96 -30.84 39.49
CA GLY A 747 0.53 -30.06 40.65
C GLY A 747 0.69 -28.54 40.57
N SER A 748 -0.39 -27.87 40.16
CA SER A 748 -0.83 -26.54 40.62
C SER A 748 -0.33 -25.27 39.93
N TYR A 749 -1.18 -24.81 39.01
CA TYR A 749 -1.37 -23.42 38.61
C TYR A 749 -1.83 -22.56 39.79
N ARG A 750 -0.99 -21.63 40.28
CA ARG A 750 -1.42 -20.36 40.93
C ARG A 750 -0.25 -19.53 41.50
N THR A 751 0.69 -19.02 40.68
CA THR A 751 1.61 -17.96 41.19
C THR A 751 2.35 -17.11 40.14
N ARG A 752 1.70 -16.68 39.05
CA ARG A 752 2.34 -15.72 38.09
C ARG A 752 1.45 -14.60 37.59
N VAL A 753 0.54 -14.09 38.43
CA VAL A 753 -0.23 -12.87 38.14
C VAL A 753 -0.18 -11.87 39.31
N ARG A 754 0.76 -12.02 40.25
CA ARG A 754 0.82 -11.17 41.46
C ARG A 754 2.18 -10.53 41.73
N GLN A 755 2.98 -10.31 40.70
CA GLN A 755 4.29 -9.66 40.84
C GLN A 755 4.62 -8.61 39.77
N GLN A 756 3.60 -8.11 39.06
CA GLN A 756 3.76 -7.01 38.11
C GLN A 756 2.86 -5.80 38.40
N GLN A 757 2.10 -5.83 39.51
CA GLN A 757 1.16 -4.76 39.89
C GLN A 757 1.59 -3.95 41.13
N GLU A 758 2.76 -4.24 41.71
CA GLU A 758 3.30 -3.54 42.89
C GLU A 758 4.47 -2.59 42.60
N ARG A 759 4.82 -2.34 41.33
CA ARG A 759 5.89 -1.39 40.96
C ARG A 759 5.42 -0.07 40.33
N ALA A 760 4.13 0.09 40.05
CA ALA A 760 3.57 1.36 39.55
C ALA A 760 3.00 2.27 40.66
N MET A 761 2.97 1.83 41.92
CA MET A 761 2.31 2.53 43.02
C MET A 761 3.27 3.29 43.96
N ASN A 762 4.45 3.69 43.47
CA ASN A 762 5.47 4.36 44.31
C ASN A 762 6.05 5.68 43.74
N TYR A 763 5.49 6.23 42.65
CA TYR A 763 5.86 7.56 42.16
C TYR A 763 4.84 8.68 42.48
N ALA A 764 3.72 8.37 43.13
CA ALA A 764 2.66 9.34 43.46
C ALA A 764 2.64 9.79 44.94
N LYS A 765 3.79 9.80 45.64
CA LYS A 765 3.85 10.15 47.08
C LYS A 765 4.95 11.16 47.47
N LEU A 766 5.32 12.06 46.56
CA LEU A 766 6.23 13.15 46.91
C LEU A 766 5.91 14.48 46.22
N ARG A 767 4.71 15.03 46.43
CA ARG A 767 4.48 16.49 46.38
C ARG A 767 3.17 16.91 47.02
N THR A 768 3.10 16.77 48.34
CA THR A 768 2.13 17.47 49.19
C THR A 768 2.88 18.02 50.39
N ASN A 769 3.18 19.33 50.37
CA ASN A 769 3.23 20.24 51.52
C ASN A 769 3.93 21.56 51.14
N LEU A 770 3.16 22.53 50.63
CA LEU A 770 3.26 23.90 51.12
C LEU A 770 1.88 24.57 50.96
N ARG A 771 1.37 25.04 52.10
CA ARG A 771 0.00 25.54 52.33
C ARG A 771 -0.05 27.07 52.15
N ARG A 772 -1.21 27.52 51.65
CA ARG A 772 -2.07 28.65 52.10
C ARG A 772 -1.82 30.11 51.66
N GLY A 773 -2.89 30.66 51.08
CA GLY A 773 -3.41 32.05 51.19
C GLY A 773 -4.54 32.25 50.14
N THR A 774 -5.85 32.11 50.46
CA THR A 774 -6.86 33.18 50.78
C THR A 774 -6.83 34.38 49.83
N GLY A 775 -7.87 34.81 49.09
CA GLY A 775 -9.27 34.42 48.91
C GLY A 775 -10.01 35.46 48.02
N LEU A 776 -11.29 35.19 47.66
CA LEU A 776 -12.40 36.10 47.22
C LEU A 776 -12.12 36.96 45.96
N MET A 777 -12.99 37.25 44.98
CA MET A 777 -14.44 37.29 44.70
C MET A 777 -14.52 37.42 43.15
N GLU A 778 -15.45 36.84 42.39
CA GLU A 778 -16.80 37.30 42.03
C GLU A 778 -17.01 37.01 40.52
N GLU A 779 -18.28 37.01 40.12
CA GLU A 779 -18.90 36.50 38.90
C GLU A 779 -18.57 37.33 37.64
N ASP A 780 -18.66 36.71 36.45
CA ASP A 780 -19.52 37.19 35.34
C ASP A 780 -19.43 36.28 34.10
N GLU A 781 -20.58 36.15 33.43
CA GLU A 781 -20.88 35.36 32.24
C GLU A 781 -20.57 36.09 30.91
N GLU A 782 -20.46 35.27 29.83
CA GLU A 782 -20.57 35.58 28.38
C GLU A 782 -19.34 36.15 27.60
N PRO A 783 -19.36 36.18 26.25
CA PRO A 783 -19.16 35.02 25.36
C PRO A 783 -18.01 35.23 24.33
N ILE A 784 -17.78 34.20 23.50
CA ILE A 784 -16.71 34.03 22.50
C ILE A 784 -16.77 35.07 21.36
N VAL A 785 -15.59 35.57 20.94
CA VAL A 785 -15.34 36.03 19.55
C VAL A 785 -13.93 35.61 19.11
N GLU A 786 -13.84 35.14 17.86
CA GLU A 786 -12.65 34.71 17.11
C GLU A 786 -11.61 35.82 16.91
N ASP A 787 -10.31 35.49 16.91
CA ASP A 787 -9.41 35.59 15.73
C ASP A 787 -7.90 35.53 16.07
N VAL A 788 -7.21 34.62 15.35
CA VAL A 788 -5.95 34.82 14.58
C VAL A 788 -4.64 35.19 15.33
N MET A 789 -3.59 34.35 15.13
CA MET A 789 -2.20 34.87 15.01
C MET A 789 -1.04 34.15 15.75
N MET A 790 -0.46 33.07 15.20
CA MET A 790 0.99 32.70 15.16
C MET A 790 1.88 32.80 16.42
N SER A 791 2.56 31.69 16.77
CA SER A 791 4.02 31.56 16.55
C SER A 791 4.54 30.19 16.99
N SER A 792 5.38 29.65 16.12
CA SER A 792 6.22 28.47 16.25
C SER A 792 7.45 28.74 17.10
N GLU A 793 7.79 27.84 18.03
CA GLU A 793 9.18 27.51 18.37
C GLU A 793 9.24 26.19 19.15
N GLY A 794 10.28 25.41 18.86
CA GLY A 794 10.31 23.97 19.08
C GLY A 794 11.03 23.51 20.33
N ARG A 795 11.05 22.18 20.50
CA ARG A 795 12.20 21.45 21.06
C ARG A 795 12.06 19.95 20.87
N MET A 796 13.08 19.38 20.23
CA MET A 796 13.46 17.96 20.30
C MET A 796 13.87 17.60 21.73
N GLU A 797 13.57 16.37 22.15
CA GLU A 797 14.55 15.39 22.64
C GLU A 797 13.84 14.09 23.09
N ASP A 798 14.29 12.98 22.50
CA ASP A 798 14.41 11.61 23.05
C ASP A 798 13.87 10.51 22.12
N LEU A 799 14.78 10.03 21.26
CA LEU A 799 14.71 8.74 20.59
C LEU A 799 15.74 7.81 21.22
N ASN A 800 15.28 6.70 21.80
CA ASN A 800 15.99 5.42 21.69
C ASN A 800 15.07 4.28 22.15
N GLU A 801 14.61 3.44 21.22
CA GLU A 801 14.56 1.99 21.42
C GLU A 801 14.21 1.26 20.10
N GLY A 802 15.14 0.40 19.67
CA GLY A 802 15.14 -0.66 18.66
C GLY A 802 14.02 -0.78 17.61
N MET A 803 14.39 -0.61 16.34
CA MET A 803 13.64 -1.18 15.20
C MET A 803 14.59 -1.78 14.15
N ASP A 804 14.15 -2.90 13.58
CA ASP A 804 14.83 -3.72 12.57
C ASP A 804 15.02 -2.98 11.23
N PHE A 805 16.05 -3.40 10.47
CA PHE A 805 16.66 -2.70 9.32
C PHE A 805 15.78 -2.57 8.06
N ASP A 806 14.54 -3.07 8.04
CA ASP A 806 13.64 -2.97 6.88
C ASP A 806 12.68 -1.77 6.92
N THR A 807 12.80 -0.88 7.91
CA THR A 807 11.92 0.31 7.98
C THR A 807 12.67 1.54 8.48
N MET A 808 13.47 2.16 7.61
CA MET A 808 13.95 3.54 7.85
C MET A 808 13.13 4.51 6.99
N ASP A 809 12.10 5.09 7.59
CA ASP A 809 11.48 6.33 7.09
C ASP A 809 12.49 7.47 7.33
N ILE A 810 12.93 8.10 6.24
CA ILE A 810 13.77 9.29 6.28
C ILE A 810 12.83 10.49 6.39
N ASP A 811 12.90 11.22 7.51
CA ASP A 811 12.11 12.43 7.72
C ASP A 811 12.43 13.49 6.65
N LEU A 812 11.41 13.79 5.83
CA LEU A 812 11.32 14.92 4.92
C LEU A 812 9.96 15.60 5.16
N PRO A 813 9.83 16.92 4.89
CA PRO A 813 8.59 17.64 5.14
C PRO A 813 7.38 16.96 4.47
N PRO A 814 6.17 17.04 5.05
CA PRO A 814 5.01 16.33 4.53
C PRO A 814 4.69 16.78 3.11
N SER A 815 4.96 15.92 2.13
CA SER A 815 4.39 16.04 0.79
C SER A 815 2.90 15.68 0.85
N LYS A 816 2.05 16.49 0.21
CA LYS A 816 0.60 16.26 0.12
C LYS A 816 0.24 14.95 -0.61
N ASN A 817 1.18 14.33 -1.31
CA ASN A 817 0.92 13.20 -2.22
C ASN A 817 1.44 11.84 -1.70
N ARG A 818 1.82 11.73 -0.41
CA ARG A 818 2.30 10.47 0.19
C ARG A 818 1.24 9.36 0.24
N ARG A 819 -0.06 9.72 0.15
CA ARG A 819 -1.19 8.84 0.49
C ARG A 819 -1.65 7.91 -0.64
N GLU A 820 -1.32 8.20 -1.90
CA GLU A 820 -1.75 7.39 -3.06
C GLU A 820 -0.62 6.56 -3.69
N ARG A 821 0.66 6.89 -3.43
CA ARG A 821 1.81 6.18 -4.02
C ARG A 821 2.35 5.00 -3.21
N SER A 822 1.93 4.82 -1.95
CA SER A 822 2.37 3.66 -1.15
C SER A 822 1.71 2.35 -1.56
N GLU A 823 0.63 2.41 -2.35
CA GLU A 823 -0.24 1.26 -2.67
C GLU A 823 0.06 0.64 -4.05
N LEU A 824 0.98 1.23 -4.82
CA LEU A 824 1.50 0.72 -6.09
C LEU A 824 2.95 0.23 -5.93
N LYS A 825 3.19 -0.65 -4.96
CA LYS A 825 4.45 -1.40 -4.86
C LYS A 825 4.27 -2.82 -5.42
N PRO A 826 4.25 -3.01 -6.75
CA PRO A 826 4.76 -4.26 -7.27
C PRO A 826 6.23 -4.38 -6.84
N ASP A 827 6.62 -5.52 -6.31
CA ASP A 827 8.02 -5.83 -6.15
C ASP A 827 8.55 -6.12 -7.56
N TYR A 828 9.08 -5.08 -8.24
CA TYR A 828 9.56 -5.13 -9.63
C TYR A 828 10.62 -6.22 -9.89
N PHE A 829 11.13 -6.85 -8.83
CA PHE A 829 12.13 -7.89 -8.84
C PHE A 829 11.66 -9.23 -8.24
N ASP A 830 10.38 -9.37 -7.86
CA ASP A 830 9.75 -10.66 -7.53
C ASP A 830 9.21 -11.32 -8.82
N PRO A 831 9.55 -12.59 -9.12
CA PRO A 831 9.08 -13.27 -10.33
C PRO A 831 7.56 -13.40 -10.50
N GLY A 832 6.76 -13.07 -9.47
CA GLY A 832 5.31 -13.27 -9.46
C GLY A 832 4.43 -12.03 -9.23
N SER A 833 4.96 -10.80 -9.19
CA SER A 833 4.21 -9.65 -8.62
C SER A 833 3.81 -8.51 -9.58
N ILE A 834 3.93 -8.63 -10.90
CA ILE A 834 3.41 -7.58 -11.82
C ILE A 834 2.45 -8.19 -12.83
N MET A 835 1.18 -8.24 -12.46
CA MET A 835 0.07 -8.27 -13.41
C MET A 835 -0.53 -6.86 -13.42
N ASP A 836 -0.13 -6.02 -14.37
CA ASP A 836 -1.05 -5.04 -14.94
C ASP A 836 -0.54 -4.55 -16.31
N GLU A 837 -1.46 -4.58 -17.28
CA GLU A 837 -1.25 -4.55 -18.73
C GLU A 837 -1.86 -3.28 -19.31
N SER A 838 -1.05 -2.27 -19.64
CA SER A 838 -1.45 -1.23 -20.60
C SER A 838 -0.22 -0.60 -21.27
N VAL A 839 0.21 -1.09 -22.44
CA VAL A 839 1.17 -0.35 -23.28
C VAL A 839 0.95 -0.62 -24.77
N SER A 840 0.37 0.37 -25.45
CA SER A 840 0.33 0.46 -26.91
C SER A 840 1.19 1.65 -27.40
N ASN A 841 2.22 1.39 -28.21
CA ASN A 841 2.62 2.30 -29.30
C ASN A 841 3.64 1.68 -30.29
N SER A 842 3.54 2.09 -31.55
CA SER A 842 3.92 1.35 -32.77
C SER A 842 5.41 1.15 -33.04
N SER A 843 6.30 1.94 -32.44
CA SER A 843 7.76 1.90 -32.73
C SER A 843 8.57 1.07 -31.73
N LEU A 844 7.91 0.55 -30.69
CA LEU A 844 8.51 -0.18 -29.57
C LEU A 844 8.55 -1.70 -29.75
N LYS A 845 8.07 -2.25 -30.88
CA LYS A 845 7.75 -3.69 -31.00
C LYS A 845 8.95 -4.64 -30.82
N LEU A 846 10.15 -4.28 -31.26
CA LEU A 846 11.33 -5.15 -31.12
C LEU A 846 11.96 -5.06 -29.72
N ILE A 847 12.01 -3.86 -29.15
CA ILE A 847 12.56 -3.60 -27.82
C ILE A 847 11.58 -4.09 -26.72
N ASN A 848 10.26 -3.94 -26.91
CA ASN A 848 9.27 -4.50 -25.99
C ASN A 848 9.29 -6.02 -26.00
N HIS A 849 9.51 -6.67 -27.15
CA HIS A 849 9.56 -8.14 -27.20
C HIS A 849 10.78 -8.70 -26.44
N LEU A 850 11.91 -7.99 -26.50
CA LEU A 850 13.14 -8.34 -25.77
C LEU A 850 13.08 -8.00 -24.27
N LEU A 851 12.27 -7.01 -23.87
CA LEU A 851 12.23 -6.47 -22.50
C LEU A 851 11.03 -6.92 -21.65
N TYR A 852 9.93 -7.38 -22.24
CA TYR A 852 8.70 -7.76 -21.52
C TYR A 852 8.58 -9.25 -21.18
N SER A 853 9.54 -10.10 -21.55
CA SER A 853 9.58 -11.49 -21.06
C SER A 853 10.00 -11.52 -19.58
N ASN A 854 9.02 -11.37 -18.69
CA ASN A 854 9.16 -11.42 -17.23
C ASN A 854 9.54 -12.82 -16.67
N THR A 855 10.13 -13.70 -17.48
CA THR A 855 10.47 -15.09 -17.13
C THR A 855 11.88 -15.49 -17.52
N LEU A 856 12.85 -14.58 -17.39
CA LEU A 856 14.28 -14.90 -17.51
C LEU A 856 14.99 -14.98 -16.14
N PRO A 857 14.82 -16.05 -15.33
CA PRO A 857 15.79 -16.35 -14.27
C PRO A 857 17.10 -16.91 -14.83
N TYR A 858 17.12 -17.50 -16.03
CA TYR A 858 18.32 -18.03 -16.65
C TYR A 858 18.18 -18.00 -18.18
N THR A 859 19.07 -17.25 -18.82
CA THR A 859 19.56 -17.41 -20.20
C THR A 859 18.61 -17.25 -21.40
N TYR A 860 19.16 -16.53 -22.40
CA TYR A 860 18.84 -16.55 -23.84
C TYR A 860 17.74 -15.59 -24.35
N THR A 861 18.18 -14.38 -24.70
CA THR A 861 17.52 -13.43 -25.59
C THR A 861 17.29 -14.09 -26.96
N VAL A 862 16.05 -14.28 -27.40
CA VAL A 862 15.73 -14.77 -28.76
C VAL A 862 15.26 -13.60 -29.61
N LEU A 863 15.88 -13.49 -30.79
CA LEU A 863 15.78 -12.45 -31.84
C LEU A 863 14.37 -11.93 -32.12
#